data_AF-A0A3D3HHB2-F1
#
_entry.id   AF-A0A3D3HHB2-F1
#
_cell.length_a   1.000
_cell.length_b   1.000
_cell.length_c   1.000
_cell.angle_alpha   90.00
_cell.angle_beta   90.00
_cell.angle_gamma   90.00
#
_symmetry.space_group_name_H-M   'P 1'
#
loop_
_entity.id
_entity.type
_entity.pdbx_description
1 polymer ?
#
loop_
_entity_poly.entity_id
_entity_poly.type
_entity_poly.pdbx_seq_one_letter_code
_entity_poly.pdbx_strand_id
1 'polypeptide(L)'
;MRASRILMMVILTVILSAFTAGSTVEYQKGKGKKSNITKVWLIGDSTVADYSLEKDYSVKRYPIMGWGQVFQSFMAFDSLKLIRHLVRTDSALVDDRARGGRSTRSFFEEGRWSEIYRQLSPGDLVLIQFGHNDASVNKGERYTSLTGYKEFLRLYVNQTRDKGAIPILVTPVARNYPWKEGRLGNAHGDYPAAMREVASETGTYLIDLTELSMEFFTGKGQDYVSMTYFMNFPPGIYQGYPDGSRDNTHFQPAGATAMAQLVFTAMKGLRAEPAEARSSAYKAALKPPASPAPPAPQTQPLPKNAGSPAGEIYRDIEFDMPQVVEPQIPNNAVSITDFGAVGDGVTLNTGAFRKAIEAVTAKGGGTVVIPRGIWLTGPVILKSNLRMHASEGALILFSPDKSLYPLIETSFEGYNTVRCISPLYGNGLENISFTGSGVWDGSGHAWRHVKREKVPPPMWKELLDSGGAVSSDGKTWYPSEAYGKAIELSEMNVPVRLEGGIAAYEWMRDFLRPVMVSLVDCKKILFDGPVFQNSPAWCIHPLMCEDLTVRNITVRNPWYSQNGDGIDIESCRNTLLHDCNFDVGDDAICIKSGKNEDGRKRGIPTENLVIRNCIVYHGHGGVTIGSEMSGGVRNISVAGCTFMGTDVGIRFKSNRGRGGVVENIWFNDILMTDIPSQAISFNLYYGGLSVSEMLAEGKNVETTLGEIPPVTEETPRFKNISMKNITCRGADQAVYLQGLPELNLENVTMENIDM
;
A
#
# COMPACT_ATOMS: atom_id res chain seq x y z
N MET A 1 64.35 32.76 -57.98
CA MET A 1 63.25 33.64 -58.39
C MET A 1 62.09 33.38 -57.44
N ARG A 2 62.00 34.15 -56.36
CA ARG A 2 61.15 35.35 -56.18
C ARG A 2 59.65 35.02 -56.11
N ALA A 3 59.12 35.40 -54.94
CA ALA A 3 57.74 35.46 -54.47
C ALA A 3 57.11 34.19 -53.88
N SER A 4 56.48 34.39 -52.71
CA SER A 4 55.48 33.53 -52.05
C SER A 4 55.96 32.51 -51.01
N ARG A 5 56.51 33.03 -49.92
CA ARG A 5 56.36 32.48 -48.55
C ARG A 5 56.02 33.63 -47.63
N ILE A 6 54.79 33.64 -47.10
CA ILE A 6 54.32 34.12 -45.78
C ILE A 6 52.81 33.93 -45.85
N LEU A 7 52.30 32.83 -45.28
CA LEU A 7 51.03 32.70 -44.55
C LEU A 7 50.73 31.21 -44.32
N MET A 8 51.52 30.54 -43.48
CA MET A 8 51.24 29.18 -43.02
C MET A 8 51.79 28.97 -41.61
N MET A 9 51.27 29.77 -40.68
CA MET A 9 51.23 29.52 -39.23
C MET A 9 50.31 30.59 -38.64
N VAL A 10 49.36 30.18 -37.80
CA VAL A 10 48.25 30.97 -37.19
C VAL A 10 46.92 30.88 -37.98
N ILE A 11 46.30 29.69 -38.01
CA ILE A 11 44.84 29.53 -38.08
C ILE A 11 44.45 28.62 -36.91
N LEU A 12 44.47 29.20 -35.71
CA LEU A 12 43.86 28.65 -34.51
C LEU A 12 43.44 29.81 -33.61
N THR A 13 42.63 30.73 -34.12
CA THR A 13 41.81 31.69 -33.35
C THR A 13 41.00 32.53 -34.35
N VAL A 14 39.74 32.82 -34.01
CA VAL A 14 38.81 33.71 -34.74
C VAL A 14 38.00 33.07 -35.89
N ILE A 15 37.10 32.15 -35.54
CA ILE A 15 35.76 32.10 -36.16
C ILE A 15 34.76 32.42 -35.06
N LEU A 16 34.68 33.71 -34.75
CA LEU A 16 33.65 34.35 -33.95
C LEU A 16 33.26 35.60 -34.75
N SER A 17 31.95 35.82 -34.91
CA SER A 17 31.27 36.96 -35.56
C SER A 17 30.91 36.84 -37.05
N ALA A 18 29.64 37.20 -37.32
CA ALA A 18 29.01 37.56 -38.59
C ALA A 18 28.57 36.42 -39.54
N PHE A 19 27.43 35.79 -39.21
CA PHE A 19 26.43 35.50 -40.24
C PHE A 19 25.08 36.10 -39.82
N THR A 20 24.79 37.26 -40.41
CA THR A 20 23.49 37.93 -40.42
C THR A 20 22.90 37.87 -41.81
N ALA A 21 21.57 37.72 -41.84
CA ALA A 21 20.60 38.04 -42.89
C ALA A 21 20.17 36.90 -43.83
N GLY A 22 18.95 36.39 -43.58
CA GLY A 22 18.18 35.56 -44.50
C GLY A 22 16.86 35.03 -43.93
N SER A 23 15.83 35.89 -43.89
CA SER A 23 14.37 35.61 -43.76
C SER A 23 13.80 35.01 -42.46
N THR A 24 12.95 35.83 -41.84
CA THR A 24 12.20 35.69 -40.60
C THR A 24 10.91 34.87 -40.76
N VAL A 25 10.77 33.80 -39.98
CA VAL A 25 9.49 33.36 -39.40
C VAL A 25 9.74 33.17 -37.91
N GLU A 26 9.13 34.02 -37.08
CA GLU A 26 9.23 33.96 -35.62
C GLU A 26 8.67 32.64 -35.09
N TYR A 27 9.56 31.75 -34.62
CA TYR A 27 9.14 30.69 -33.70
C TYR A 27 9.25 31.26 -32.28
N GLN A 28 8.10 31.59 -31.69
CA GLN A 28 8.05 32.06 -30.32
C GLN A 28 8.65 31.02 -29.37
N LYS A 29 9.68 31.46 -28.64
CA LYS A 29 10.29 30.77 -27.52
C LYS A 29 9.21 30.58 -26.44
N GLY A 30 8.58 29.40 -26.41
CA GLY A 30 7.70 29.01 -25.32
C GLY A 30 8.47 29.09 -24.02
N LYS A 31 8.14 30.07 -23.18
CA LYS A 31 8.63 30.16 -21.80
C LYS A 31 8.29 28.83 -21.12
N GLY A 32 9.30 28.09 -20.67
CA GLY A 32 9.09 26.96 -19.78
C GLY A 32 8.25 27.42 -18.59
N LYS A 33 7.07 26.81 -18.39
CA LYS A 33 6.29 27.01 -17.18
C LYS A 33 7.17 26.54 -16.01
N LYS A 34 7.67 27.48 -15.20
CA LYS A 34 8.08 27.16 -13.82
C LYS A 34 6.88 26.46 -13.18
N SER A 35 6.99 25.19 -12.83
CA SER A 35 5.97 24.55 -11.99
C SER A 35 6.05 25.22 -10.62
N ASN A 36 5.08 26.07 -10.31
CA ASN A 36 4.95 26.62 -8.96
C ASN A 36 4.52 25.47 -8.02
N ILE A 37 5.16 25.35 -6.87
CA ILE A 37 4.81 24.42 -5.79
C ILE A 37 4.05 25.24 -4.74
N THR A 38 2.91 24.73 -4.24
CA THR A 38 2.20 25.37 -3.11
C THR A 38 2.89 24.94 -1.82
N LYS A 39 3.31 25.87 -0.96
CA LYS A 39 3.74 25.49 0.38
C LYS A 39 2.54 25.39 1.31
N VAL A 40 2.55 24.34 2.12
CA VAL A 40 1.56 24.10 3.18
C VAL A 40 2.27 24.26 4.51
N TRP A 41 2.08 25.41 5.14
CA TRP A 41 2.70 25.74 6.40
C TRP A 41 1.84 25.22 7.55
N LEU A 42 2.42 24.40 8.41
CA LEU A 42 1.76 23.98 9.65
C LEU A 42 2.31 24.80 10.81
N ILE A 43 1.43 25.47 11.55
CA ILE A 43 1.78 26.11 12.82
C ILE A 43 0.90 25.57 13.93
N GLY A 44 1.53 25.31 15.07
CA GLY A 44 0.79 24.75 16.19
C GLY A 44 1.64 24.30 17.36
N ASP A 45 0.98 23.53 18.22
CA ASP A 45 1.53 22.99 19.45
C ASP A 45 2.12 21.58 19.27
N SER A 46 2.28 20.86 20.38
CA SER A 46 2.91 19.53 20.43
C SER A 46 2.15 18.42 19.70
N THR A 47 0.87 18.61 19.39
CA THR A 47 0.08 17.60 18.67
C THR A 47 0.25 17.68 17.15
N VAL A 48 0.75 18.81 16.65
CA VAL A 48 1.09 19.01 15.24
C VAL A 48 2.56 18.65 14.98
N ALA A 49 3.45 19.07 15.88
CA ALA A 49 4.90 19.11 15.65
C ALA A 49 5.57 17.82 15.13
N ASP A 50 6.46 18.00 14.17
CA ASP A 50 7.45 17.02 13.73
C ASP A 50 8.58 16.84 14.76
N TYR A 51 8.52 15.72 15.48
CA TYR A 51 9.54 15.33 16.47
C TYR A 51 10.75 14.67 15.82
N SER A 52 10.67 14.21 14.56
CA SER A 52 11.80 13.60 13.86
C SER A 52 12.94 14.58 13.62
N LEU A 53 12.64 15.89 13.64
CA LEU A 53 13.62 16.97 13.57
C LEU A 53 14.42 17.14 14.87
N GLU A 54 14.05 16.46 15.96
CA GLU A 54 14.79 16.50 17.22
C GLU A 54 15.97 15.53 17.21
N LYS A 55 17.11 15.99 17.75
CA LYS A 55 18.32 15.17 17.84
C LYS A 55 18.05 13.90 18.65
N ASP A 56 18.54 12.77 18.14
CA ASP A 56 18.38 11.44 18.74
C ASP A 56 16.91 10.99 18.88
N TYR A 57 16.01 11.49 18.02
CA TYR A 57 14.58 11.17 18.05
C TYR A 57 14.31 9.66 18.19
N SER A 58 14.95 8.82 17.37
CA SER A 58 14.75 7.36 17.37
C SER A 58 15.04 6.68 18.71
N VAL A 59 15.87 7.31 19.55
CA VAL A 59 16.30 6.76 20.84
C VAL A 59 15.61 7.45 22.02
N LYS A 60 15.37 8.76 21.94
CA LYS A 60 14.92 9.58 23.08
C LYS A 60 13.46 9.98 23.04
N ARG A 61 12.83 9.95 21.87
CA ARG A 61 11.51 10.56 21.65
C ARG A 61 10.55 9.61 20.95
N TYR A 62 11.03 8.71 20.11
CA TYR A 62 10.19 7.66 19.53
C TYR A 62 9.52 6.85 20.66
N PRO A 63 8.19 6.66 20.62
CA PRO A 63 7.31 6.76 19.45
C PRO A 63 6.49 8.06 19.33
N ILE A 64 6.77 9.12 20.10
CA ILE A 64 5.97 10.35 20.07
C ILE A 64 5.93 10.98 18.68
N MET A 65 4.75 11.29 18.17
CA MET A 65 4.58 11.82 16.82
C MET A 65 3.45 12.86 16.81
N GLY A 66 3.68 14.00 16.16
CA GLY A 66 2.62 14.95 15.82
C GLY A 66 2.02 14.61 14.46
N TRP A 67 0.76 14.99 14.23
CA TRP A 67 0.12 14.68 12.94
C TRP A 67 0.77 15.43 11.76
N GLY A 68 1.40 16.58 12.02
CA GLY A 68 2.17 17.33 11.02
C GLY A 68 3.37 16.56 10.48
N GLN A 69 4.01 15.75 11.32
CA GLN A 69 5.14 14.87 10.97
C GLN A 69 4.83 13.92 9.81
N VAL A 70 3.58 13.48 9.69
CA VAL A 70 3.13 12.54 8.66
C VAL A 70 2.26 13.21 7.60
N PHE A 71 1.96 14.50 7.73
CA PHE A 71 0.97 15.17 6.89
C PHE A 71 1.39 15.29 5.41
N GLN A 72 2.70 15.27 5.13
CA GLN A 72 3.22 15.32 3.76
C GLN A 72 2.70 14.17 2.88
N SER A 73 2.45 12.99 3.44
CA SER A 73 1.92 11.85 2.67
C SER A 73 0.52 12.11 2.13
N PHE A 74 -0.27 12.95 2.81
CA PHE A 74 -1.61 13.37 2.39
C PHE A 74 -1.60 14.53 1.37
N MET A 75 -0.43 15.14 1.13
CA MET A 75 -0.25 16.21 0.14
C MET A 75 0.43 15.71 -1.15
N ALA A 76 0.28 14.42 -1.46
CA ALA A 76 0.77 13.81 -2.69
C ALA A 76 -0.03 14.29 -3.92
N PHE A 77 0.58 14.19 -5.12
CA PHE A 77 0.01 14.69 -6.39
C PHE A 77 -1.46 14.30 -6.61
N ASP A 78 -1.83 13.05 -6.35
CA ASP A 78 -3.21 12.57 -6.52
C ASP A 78 -4.15 13.11 -5.44
N SER A 79 -3.69 13.21 -4.19
CA SER A 79 -4.45 13.80 -3.09
C SER A 79 -4.75 15.29 -3.34
N LEU A 80 -3.84 16.04 -3.98
CA LEU A 80 -4.06 17.43 -4.33
C LEU A 80 -5.23 17.64 -5.29
N LYS A 81 -5.59 16.62 -6.11
CA LYS A 81 -6.79 16.66 -6.97
C LYS A 81 -8.08 16.83 -6.15
N LEU A 82 -8.13 16.25 -4.96
CA LEU A 82 -9.30 16.30 -4.08
C LEU A 82 -9.49 17.66 -3.40
N ILE A 83 -8.42 18.46 -3.33
CA ILE A 83 -8.41 19.79 -2.71
C ILE A 83 -7.98 20.88 -3.71
N ARG A 84 -8.22 20.72 -5.02
CA ARG A 84 -7.82 21.71 -6.06
C ARG A 84 -8.40 23.10 -5.86
N HIS A 85 -9.49 23.19 -5.11
CA HIS A 85 -10.08 24.47 -4.72
C HIS A 85 -9.20 25.24 -3.71
N LEU A 86 -8.35 24.55 -2.95
CA LEU A 86 -7.35 25.13 -2.04
C LEU A 86 -5.94 25.14 -2.66
N VAL A 87 -5.50 24.01 -3.23
CA VAL A 87 -4.15 23.84 -3.81
C VAL A 87 -4.25 23.75 -5.33
N ARG A 88 -3.91 24.84 -6.02
CA ARG A 88 -4.04 24.92 -7.49
C ARG A 88 -2.84 24.34 -8.23
N THR A 89 -1.71 24.19 -7.57
CA THR A 89 -0.49 23.64 -8.15
C THR A 89 -0.54 22.12 -8.19
N ASP A 90 0.28 21.54 -9.04
CA ASP A 90 0.39 20.08 -9.19
C ASP A 90 1.23 19.43 -8.08
N SER A 91 1.93 20.22 -7.28
CA SER A 91 2.69 19.73 -6.14
C SER A 91 2.52 20.65 -4.93
N ALA A 92 2.65 20.06 -3.75
CA ALA A 92 2.64 20.76 -2.48
C ALA A 92 3.74 20.24 -1.57
N LEU A 93 4.38 21.15 -0.85
CA LEU A 93 5.40 20.84 0.15
C LEU A 93 4.89 21.27 1.51
N VAL A 94 4.81 20.33 2.44
CA VAL A 94 4.48 20.59 3.84
C VAL A 94 5.74 21.07 4.55
N ASP A 95 5.66 22.25 5.16
CA ASP A 95 6.68 22.81 6.04
C ASP A 95 6.08 22.92 7.45
N ASP A 96 6.35 21.91 8.27
CA ASP A 96 5.88 21.88 9.66
C ASP A 96 6.78 22.73 10.56
N ARG A 97 6.21 23.84 11.03
CA ARG A 97 6.86 24.78 11.95
C ARG A 97 6.27 24.73 13.34
N ALA A 98 5.34 23.81 13.61
CA ALA A 98 4.77 23.64 14.93
C ALA A 98 5.85 23.22 15.95
N ARG A 99 5.63 23.60 17.21
CA ARG A 99 6.60 23.33 18.27
C ARG A 99 5.93 23.02 19.58
N GLY A 100 6.32 21.89 20.16
CA GLY A 100 5.84 21.50 21.48
C GLY A 100 6.04 22.57 22.55
N GLY A 101 5.03 22.69 23.42
CA GLY A 101 5.00 23.65 24.52
C GLY A 101 4.64 25.09 24.15
N ARG A 102 4.40 25.41 22.87
CA ARG A 102 4.03 26.76 22.44
C ARG A 102 2.51 26.94 22.44
N SER A 103 2.10 28.16 22.76
CA SER A 103 0.74 28.66 22.62
C SER A 103 0.68 29.66 21.46
N THR A 104 -0.51 30.15 21.13
CA THR A 104 -0.65 31.23 20.14
C THR A 104 0.26 32.42 20.47
N ARG A 105 0.34 32.82 21.75
CA ARG A 105 1.21 33.91 22.21
C ARG A 105 2.69 33.58 22.10
N SER A 106 3.15 32.49 22.72
CA SER A 106 4.59 32.22 22.78
C SER A 106 5.18 31.84 21.42
N PHE A 107 4.39 31.26 20.52
CA PHE A 107 4.81 31.06 19.13
C PHE A 107 5.10 32.38 18.40
N PHE A 108 4.30 33.42 18.67
CA PHE A 108 4.52 34.76 18.15
C PHE A 108 5.73 35.44 18.79
N GLU A 109 5.80 35.45 20.13
CA GLU A 109 6.86 36.13 20.91
C GLU A 109 8.25 35.56 20.62
N GLU A 110 8.37 34.25 20.35
CA GLU A 110 9.62 33.61 19.94
C GLU A 110 10.04 33.96 18.50
N GLY A 111 9.25 34.75 17.77
CA GLY A 111 9.56 35.16 16.40
C GLY A 111 9.32 34.08 15.33
N ARG A 112 8.78 32.91 15.71
CA ARG A 112 8.53 31.79 14.77
C ARG A 112 7.53 32.16 13.69
N TRP A 113 6.45 32.84 14.06
CA TRP A 113 5.50 33.35 13.09
C TRP A 113 6.13 34.39 12.15
N SER A 114 7.00 35.27 12.68
CA SER A 114 7.66 36.29 11.86
C SER A 114 8.53 35.68 10.76
N GLU A 115 9.15 34.52 11.04
CA GLU A 115 9.99 33.80 10.08
C GLU A 115 9.16 33.21 8.93
N ILE A 116 7.99 32.66 9.25
CA ILE A 116 7.03 32.12 8.28
C ILE A 116 6.43 33.25 7.45
N TYR A 117 5.93 34.29 8.11
CA TYR A 117 5.31 35.46 7.46
C TYR A 117 6.23 36.11 6.41
N ARG A 118 7.54 36.16 6.65
CA ARG A 118 8.52 36.66 5.68
C ARG A 118 8.68 35.77 4.44
N GLN A 119 8.35 34.49 4.53
CA GLN A 119 8.53 33.48 3.49
C GLN A 119 7.22 33.10 2.77
N LEU A 120 6.06 33.49 3.31
CA LEU A 120 4.76 33.24 2.69
C LEU A 120 4.70 33.83 1.28
N SER A 121 4.20 33.01 0.36
CA SER A 121 3.93 33.38 -1.03
C SER A 121 2.43 33.33 -1.34
N PRO A 122 1.95 34.11 -2.33
CA PRO A 122 0.55 34.03 -2.75
C PRO A 122 0.18 32.60 -3.18
N GLY A 123 -0.94 32.10 -2.65
CA GLY A 123 -1.43 30.73 -2.89
C GLY A 123 -0.92 29.67 -1.91
N ASP A 124 0.03 29.99 -1.02
CA ASP A 124 0.39 29.08 0.08
C ASP A 124 -0.81 28.81 1.01
N LEU A 125 -0.83 27.65 1.66
CA LEU A 125 -1.77 27.35 2.74
C LEU A 125 -1.09 27.51 4.10
N VAL A 126 -1.83 28.01 5.09
CA VAL A 126 -1.37 28.05 6.49
C VAL A 126 -2.42 27.39 7.38
N LEU A 127 -2.11 26.18 7.88
CA LEU A 127 -2.95 25.47 8.84
C LEU A 127 -2.52 25.87 10.25
N ILE A 128 -3.48 26.38 11.03
CA ILE A 128 -3.23 27.01 12.32
C ILE A 128 -3.96 26.22 13.41
N GLN A 129 -3.22 25.43 14.20
CA GLN A 129 -3.78 24.63 15.28
C GLN A 129 -3.13 24.93 16.64
N PHE A 130 -3.87 25.59 17.52
CA PHE A 130 -3.46 25.88 18.90
C PHE A 130 -4.61 25.62 19.88
N GLY A 131 -4.35 25.76 21.18
CA GLY A 131 -5.35 25.56 22.23
C GLY A 131 -4.88 24.64 23.36
N HIS A 132 -3.98 23.68 23.13
CA HIS A 132 -3.51 22.80 24.21
C HIS A 132 -2.73 23.54 25.30
N ASN A 133 -1.80 24.39 24.88
CA ASN A 133 -0.95 25.15 25.81
C ASN A 133 -1.60 26.46 26.22
N ASP A 134 -2.39 27.09 25.35
CA ASP A 134 -3.16 28.30 25.65
C ASP A 134 -4.09 28.08 26.84
N ALA A 135 -4.75 26.92 26.91
CA ALA A 135 -5.62 26.54 28.03
C ALA A 135 -4.89 26.20 29.35
N SER A 136 -3.56 26.18 29.37
CA SER A 136 -2.77 25.78 30.56
C SER A 136 -2.60 26.92 31.57
N VAL A 137 -3.67 27.33 32.26
CA VAL A 137 -3.69 28.46 33.23
C VAL A 137 -2.55 28.39 34.26
N ASN A 138 -2.19 27.18 34.70
CA ASN A 138 -1.16 26.95 35.71
C ASN A 138 0.29 27.07 35.18
N LYS A 139 0.48 27.44 33.91
CA LYS A 139 1.77 27.55 33.25
C LYS A 139 1.90 28.90 32.55
N GLY A 140 2.20 29.93 33.34
CA GLY A 140 2.17 31.33 32.93
C GLY A 140 3.02 31.66 31.70
N GLU A 141 4.11 30.93 31.47
CA GLU A 141 5.00 31.10 30.32
C GLU A 141 4.31 30.79 28.98
N ARG A 142 3.28 29.95 28.99
CA ARG A 142 2.55 29.52 27.78
C ARG A 142 1.04 29.73 27.84
N TYR A 143 0.48 30.09 28.99
CA TYR A 143 -0.93 30.45 29.09
C TYR A 143 -1.26 31.67 28.21
N THR A 144 -2.38 31.60 27.50
CA THR A 144 -2.94 32.74 26.74
C THR A 144 -4.41 32.87 27.10
N SER A 145 -4.88 34.03 27.58
CA SER A 145 -6.31 34.21 27.87
C SER A 145 -7.18 34.01 26.61
N LEU A 146 -8.47 33.69 26.77
CA LEU A 146 -9.39 33.53 25.62
C LEU A 146 -9.40 34.77 24.71
N THR A 147 -9.36 35.97 25.29
CA THR A 147 -9.23 37.22 24.53
C THR A 147 -7.93 37.25 23.74
N GLY A 148 -6.79 37.02 24.39
CA GLY A 148 -5.49 37.01 23.72
C GLY A 148 -5.39 35.94 22.62
N TYR A 149 -5.95 34.75 22.88
CA TYR A 149 -6.02 33.66 21.93
C TYR A 149 -6.76 34.07 20.65
N LYS A 150 -7.93 34.71 20.79
CA LYS A 150 -8.68 35.25 19.64
C LYS A 150 -7.86 36.30 18.89
N GLU A 151 -7.20 37.23 19.60
CA GLU A 151 -6.37 38.26 18.95
C GLU A 151 -5.20 37.67 18.15
N PHE A 152 -4.48 36.68 18.69
CA PHE A 152 -3.40 36.02 17.94
C PHE A 152 -3.90 35.23 16.75
N LEU A 153 -5.04 34.54 16.86
CA LEU A 153 -5.65 33.86 15.72
C LEU A 153 -6.03 34.85 14.61
N ARG A 154 -6.66 35.98 14.95
CA ARG A 154 -6.95 37.05 13.99
C ARG A 154 -5.67 37.59 13.35
N LEU A 155 -4.62 37.79 14.14
CA LEU A 155 -3.32 38.23 13.63
C LEU A 155 -2.75 37.26 12.59
N TYR A 156 -2.71 35.96 12.90
CA TYR A 156 -2.20 34.94 11.98
C TYR A 156 -3.05 34.86 10.70
N VAL A 157 -4.37 34.90 10.83
CA VAL A 157 -5.31 34.91 9.70
C VAL A 157 -5.08 36.13 8.80
N ASN A 158 -5.03 37.33 9.38
CA ASN A 158 -4.90 38.57 8.64
C ASN A 158 -3.54 38.64 7.94
N GLN A 159 -2.46 38.32 8.65
CA GLN A 159 -1.12 38.34 8.07
C GLN A 159 -0.92 37.26 6.99
N THR A 160 -1.58 36.10 7.12
CA THR A 160 -1.60 35.10 6.04
C THR A 160 -2.24 35.68 4.77
N ARG A 161 -3.39 36.35 4.92
CA ARG A 161 -4.12 36.98 3.80
C ARG A 161 -3.37 38.15 3.19
N ASP A 162 -2.67 38.95 3.99
CA ASP A 162 -1.82 40.06 3.52
C ASP A 162 -0.74 39.60 2.53
N LYS A 163 -0.34 38.31 2.61
CA LYS A 163 0.63 37.68 1.71
C LYS A 163 -0.03 36.97 0.51
N GLY A 164 -1.35 37.03 0.39
CA GLY A 164 -2.12 36.30 -0.61
C GLY A 164 -2.18 34.78 -0.36
N ALA A 165 -1.81 34.32 0.83
CA ALA A 165 -1.92 32.94 1.26
C ALA A 165 -3.31 32.67 1.88
N ILE A 166 -3.67 31.41 2.03
CA ILE A 166 -5.00 30.96 2.48
C ILE A 166 -4.88 30.40 3.90
N PRO A 167 -5.44 31.09 4.92
CA PRO A 167 -5.47 30.57 6.28
C PRO A 167 -6.57 29.53 6.47
N ILE A 168 -6.27 28.48 7.23
CA ILE A 168 -7.21 27.46 7.69
C ILE A 168 -7.04 27.32 9.20
N LEU A 169 -8.10 27.60 9.96
CA LEU A 169 -8.13 27.40 11.40
C LEU A 169 -8.48 25.93 11.70
N VAL A 170 -7.72 25.30 12.58
CA VAL A 170 -7.92 23.91 13.00
C VAL A 170 -8.07 23.88 14.52
N THR A 171 -9.23 23.50 15.04
CA THR A 171 -9.46 23.45 16.50
C THR A 171 -8.52 22.42 17.14
N PRO A 172 -8.15 22.54 18.43
CA PRO A 172 -7.22 21.60 19.04
C PRO A 172 -7.82 20.18 19.03
N VAL A 173 -7.01 19.18 18.66
CA VAL A 173 -7.41 17.77 18.74
C VAL A 173 -7.84 17.39 20.16
N ALA A 174 -8.86 16.52 20.30
CA ALA A 174 -9.34 16.04 21.58
C ALA A 174 -8.24 15.34 22.38
N ARG A 175 -8.18 15.61 23.69
CA ARG A 175 -7.36 14.81 24.61
C ARG A 175 -8.08 13.51 24.90
N ASN A 176 -7.35 12.47 25.30
CA ASN A 176 -7.93 11.18 25.70
C ASN A 176 -8.57 11.21 27.10
N TYR A 177 -9.33 12.28 27.39
CA TYR A 177 -10.18 12.49 28.56
C TYR A 177 -10.97 13.80 28.35
N PRO A 178 -12.07 14.05 29.10
CA PRO A 178 -12.76 13.11 29.97
C PRO A 178 -13.60 12.11 29.17
N TRP A 179 -13.63 10.86 29.63
CA TRP A 179 -14.56 9.84 29.13
C TRP A 179 -15.76 9.75 30.07
N LYS A 180 -16.97 9.73 29.52
CA LYS A 180 -18.21 9.47 30.26
C LYS A 180 -19.11 8.56 29.44
N GLU A 181 -19.53 7.44 30.02
CA GLU A 181 -20.43 6.47 29.37
C GLU A 181 -19.93 6.04 27.97
N GLY A 182 -18.62 5.81 27.85
CA GLY A 182 -17.98 5.41 26.59
C GLY A 182 -17.83 6.53 25.54
N ARG A 183 -18.20 7.78 25.87
CA ARG A 183 -18.06 8.94 24.99
C ARG A 183 -16.95 9.88 25.45
N LEU A 184 -16.14 10.35 24.51
CA LEU A 184 -15.08 11.32 24.77
C LEU A 184 -15.63 12.76 24.79
N GLY A 185 -15.28 13.53 25.80
CA GLY A 185 -15.66 14.93 25.97
C GLY A 185 -14.52 15.92 25.72
N ASN A 186 -14.88 17.21 25.70
CA ASN A 186 -13.95 18.31 25.47
C ASN A 186 -13.15 18.65 26.75
N ALA A 187 -11.82 18.55 26.68
CA ALA A 187 -10.90 18.92 27.77
C ALA A 187 -10.26 20.32 27.61
N HIS A 188 -10.56 21.05 26.54
CA HIS A 188 -9.95 22.34 26.22
C HIS A 188 -10.82 23.53 26.63
N GLY A 189 -11.94 23.30 27.33
CA GLY A 189 -12.87 24.37 27.73
C GLY A 189 -13.38 25.16 26.52
N ASP A 190 -13.37 26.49 26.60
CA ASP A 190 -13.96 27.37 25.59
C ASP A 190 -13.05 27.68 24.39
N TYR A 191 -11.81 27.16 24.34
CA TYR A 191 -10.87 27.47 23.26
C TYR A 191 -11.33 27.00 21.86
N PRO A 192 -11.92 25.80 21.68
CA PRO A 192 -12.51 25.41 20.40
C PRO A 192 -13.64 26.36 19.98
N ALA A 193 -14.52 26.74 20.91
CA ALA A 193 -15.59 27.71 20.64
C ALA A 193 -15.03 29.08 20.26
N ALA A 194 -14.01 29.56 20.95
CA ALA A 194 -13.33 30.81 20.63
C ALA A 194 -12.72 30.80 19.21
N MET A 195 -12.14 29.69 18.77
CA MET A 195 -11.62 29.56 17.40
C MET A 195 -12.75 29.52 16.37
N ARG A 196 -13.87 28.82 16.65
CA ARG A 196 -15.07 28.83 15.79
C ARG A 196 -15.61 30.24 15.59
N GLU A 197 -15.66 31.03 16.68
CA GLU A 197 -16.07 32.43 16.62
C GLU A 197 -15.14 33.25 15.72
N VAL A 198 -13.82 33.13 15.87
CA VAL A 198 -12.86 33.83 14.99
C VAL A 198 -13.04 33.40 13.54
N ALA A 199 -13.17 32.11 13.26
CA ALA A 199 -13.38 31.61 11.90
C ALA A 199 -14.66 32.17 11.26
N SER A 200 -15.74 32.25 12.05
CA SER A 200 -17.01 32.86 11.63
C SER A 200 -16.85 34.35 11.38
N GLU A 201 -16.26 35.08 12.33
CA GLU A 201 -16.01 36.52 12.28
C GLU A 201 -15.16 36.93 11.08
N THR A 202 -14.07 36.21 10.82
CA THR A 202 -13.13 36.54 9.75
C THR A 202 -13.46 35.85 8.43
N GLY A 203 -14.50 35.02 8.37
CA GLY A 203 -14.82 34.18 7.21
C GLY A 203 -13.70 33.22 6.83
N THR A 204 -12.89 32.77 7.80
CA THR A 204 -11.77 31.84 7.57
C THR A 204 -12.28 30.40 7.51
N TYR A 205 -11.65 29.56 6.69
CA TYR A 205 -11.93 28.13 6.69
C TYR A 205 -11.67 27.51 8.07
N LEU A 206 -12.56 26.62 8.49
CA LEU A 206 -12.47 25.95 9.79
C LEU A 206 -12.51 24.44 9.60
N ILE A 207 -11.53 23.77 10.20
CA ILE A 207 -11.58 22.32 10.47
C ILE A 207 -11.82 22.15 11.96
N ASP A 208 -12.98 21.61 12.31
CA ASP A 208 -13.32 21.36 13.70
C ASP A 208 -12.76 20.03 14.19
N LEU A 209 -11.43 19.96 14.29
CA LEU A 209 -10.74 18.75 14.70
C LEU A 209 -11.09 18.32 16.13
N THR A 210 -11.48 19.24 17.03
CA THR A 210 -12.01 18.88 18.35
C THR A 210 -13.22 17.96 18.22
N GLU A 211 -14.24 18.34 17.45
CA GLU A 211 -15.44 17.52 17.25
C GLU A 211 -15.13 16.23 16.48
N LEU A 212 -14.43 16.35 15.35
CA LEU A 212 -14.06 15.21 14.51
C LEU A 212 -13.26 14.14 15.27
N SER A 213 -12.30 14.56 16.09
CA SER A 213 -11.49 13.62 16.88
C SER A 213 -12.25 13.03 18.07
N MET A 214 -13.13 13.79 18.73
CA MET A 214 -13.99 13.23 19.78
C MET A 214 -14.90 12.13 19.24
N GLU A 215 -15.53 12.37 18.09
CA GLU A 215 -16.40 11.37 17.44
C GLU A 215 -15.61 10.15 16.99
N PHE A 216 -14.48 10.39 16.30
CA PHE A 216 -13.59 9.33 15.84
C PHE A 216 -13.11 8.45 16.99
N PHE A 217 -12.61 9.04 18.08
CA PHE A 217 -12.15 8.28 19.24
C PHE A 217 -13.30 7.58 19.96
N THR A 218 -14.46 8.23 20.11
CA THR A 218 -15.65 7.59 20.70
C THR A 218 -16.05 6.33 19.94
N GLY A 219 -16.05 6.37 18.60
CA GLY A 219 -16.37 5.22 17.77
C GLY A 219 -15.37 4.06 17.88
N LYS A 220 -14.16 4.31 18.35
CA LYS A 220 -13.12 3.28 18.55
C LYS A 220 -13.09 2.70 19.97
N GLY A 221 -13.63 3.41 20.94
CA GLY A 221 -13.66 2.99 22.34
C GLY A 221 -12.38 3.35 23.11
N GLN A 222 -12.55 3.61 24.42
CA GLN A 222 -11.52 4.20 25.28
C GLN A 222 -10.22 3.39 25.35
N ASP A 223 -10.31 2.07 25.55
CA ASP A 223 -9.12 1.23 25.74
C ASP A 223 -8.27 1.18 24.48
N TYR A 224 -8.91 0.96 23.33
CA TYR A 224 -8.25 0.94 22.03
C TYR A 224 -7.57 2.29 21.73
N VAL A 225 -8.30 3.39 21.93
CA VAL A 225 -7.76 4.74 21.71
C VAL A 225 -6.57 5.00 22.61
N SER A 226 -6.67 4.64 23.89
CA SER A 226 -5.62 4.85 24.89
C SER A 226 -4.33 4.13 24.51
N MET A 227 -4.43 2.84 24.18
CA MET A 227 -3.27 1.98 23.92
C MET A 227 -2.68 2.13 22.51
N THR A 228 -3.50 2.49 21.53
CA THR A 228 -3.09 2.48 20.10
C THR A 228 -2.71 3.86 19.62
N TYR A 229 -3.50 4.88 19.95
CA TYR A 229 -3.34 6.22 19.37
C TYR A 229 -2.54 7.15 20.26
N PHE A 230 -2.78 7.10 21.56
CA PHE A 230 -2.08 7.97 22.52
C PHE A 230 -0.84 7.30 23.09
N MET A 231 0.05 8.11 23.66
CA MET A 231 1.27 7.68 24.34
C MET A 231 0.96 7.00 25.68
N ASN A 232 0.14 5.95 25.69
CA ASN A 232 -0.09 5.07 26.83
C ASN A 232 0.37 3.64 26.52
N PHE A 233 1.42 3.21 27.20
CA PHE A 233 2.00 1.87 27.03
C PHE A 233 2.81 1.49 28.28
N PRO A 234 2.99 0.18 28.55
CA PRO A 234 3.73 -0.28 29.73
C PRO A 234 5.24 0.00 29.64
N PRO A 235 5.97 -0.13 30.77
CA PRO A 235 7.43 -0.11 30.80
C PRO A 235 8.09 -1.08 29.81
N GLY A 236 9.29 -0.71 29.34
CA GLY A 236 10.14 -1.58 28.53
C GLY A 236 9.80 -1.69 27.04
N ILE A 237 8.74 -1.03 26.56
CA ILE A 237 8.34 -1.08 25.13
C ILE A 237 9.24 -0.21 24.25
N TYR A 238 9.56 1.01 24.70
CA TYR A 238 10.32 1.97 23.90
C TYR A 238 11.51 2.50 24.70
N GLN A 239 12.68 2.55 24.05
CA GLN A 239 13.93 2.98 24.69
C GLN A 239 13.84 4.41 25.26
N GLY A 240 13.12 5.31 24.58
CA GLY A 240 12.89 6.68 25.05
C GLY A 240 11.97 6.79 26.27
N TYR A 241 11.29 5.70 26.63
CA TYR A 241 10.28 5.63 27.69
C TYR A 241 10.44 4.32 28.48
N PRO A 242 11.57 4.14 29.20
CA PRO A 242 11.87 2.88 29.89
C PRO A 242 10.79 2.50 30.91
N ASP A 243 10.18 3.49 31.56
CA ASP A 243 9.10 3.30 32.55
C ASP A 243 7.70 3.31 31.93
N GLY A 244 7.62 3.27 30.59
CA GLY A 244 6.37 3.38 29.86
C GLY A 244 5.89 4.82 29.77
N SER A 245 4.63 5.00 29.36
CA SER A 245 4.01 6.32 29.27
C SER A 245 2.54 6.26 29.63
N ARG A 246 2.01 7.36 30.16
CA ARG A 246 0.59 7.58 30.50
C ARG A 246 0.14 8.96 30.03
N ASP A 247 0.36 9.22 28.76
CA ASP A 247 0.17 10.53 28.16
C ASP A 247 -1.04 10.53 27.23
N ASN A 248 -2.07 11.27 27.66
CA ASN A 248 -3.38 11.40 27.01
C ASN A 248 -3.46 12.61 26.07
N THR A 249 -2.33 13.14 25.62
CA THR A 249 -2.25 14.31 24.75
C THR A 249 -1.47 14.01 23.47
N HIS A 250 -0.33 13.33 23.60
CA HIS A 250 0.54 13.08 22.46
C HIS A 250 0.30 11.71 21.85
N PHE A 251 0.65 11.56 20.57
CA PHE A 251 0.32 10.37 19.81
C PHE A 251 1.51 9.43 19.63
N GLN A 252 1.18 8.15 19.51
CA GLN A 252 1.98 7.15 18.81
C GLN A 252 1.79 7.31 17.28
N PRO A 253 2.57 6.64 16.42
CA PRO A 253 2.47 6.81 14.96
C PRO A 253 1.05 6.58 14.41
N ALA A 254 0.33 5.57 14.92
CA ALA A 254 -1.04 5.29 14.49
C ALA A 254 -2.01 6.45 14.81
N GLY A 255 -1.86 7.10 15.98
CA GLY A 255 -2.68 8.25 16.36
C GLY A 255 -2.36 9.48 15.53
N ALA A 256 -1.08 9.76 15.27
CA ALA A 256 -0.65 10.87 14.43
C ALA A 256 -1.19 10.75 12.99
N THR A 257 -1.09 9.55 12.40
CA THR A 257 -1.64 9.25 11.07
C THR A 257 -3.16 9.39 11.04
N ALA A 258 -3.87 8.91 12.07
CA ALA A 258 -5.33 9.07 12.15
C ALA A 258 -5.75 10.54 12.18
N MET A 259 -5.05 11.38 12.95
CA MET A 259 -5.37 12.81 13.02
C MET A 259 -5.02 13.55 11.72
N ALA A 260 -3.89 13.21 11.10
CA ALA A 260 -3.51 13.75 9.79
C ALA A 260 -4.56 13.43 8.71
N GLN A 261 -5.08 12.19 8.71
CA GLN A 261 -6.17 11.79 7.84
C GLN A 261 -7.45 12.59 8.12
N LEU A 262 -7.84 12.79 9.38
CA LEU A 262 -9.03 13.61 9.72
C LEU A 262 -8.89 15.05 9.21
N VAL A 263 -7.72 15.68 9.41
CA VAL A 263 -7.43 17.03 8.92
C VAL A 263 -7.54 17.08 7.40
N PHE A 264 -6.86 16.20 6.68
CA PHE A 264 -6.92 16.17 5.21
C PHE A 264 -8.33 15.87 4.70
N THR A 265 -9.07 14.97 5.37
CA THR A 265 -10.45 14.64 5.02
C THR A 265 -11.36 15.85 5.14
N ALA A 266 -11.21 16.62 6.22
CA ALA A 266 -11.97 17.85 6.41
C ALA A 266 -11.61 18.91 5.36
N MET A 267 -10.34 18.99 4.92
CA MET A 267 -9.93 19.91 3.85
C MET A 267 -10.70 19.71 2.54
N LYS A 268 -11.09 18.46 2.20
CA LYS A 268 -11.90 18.17 1.01
C LYS A 268 -13.25 18.90 1.01
N GLY A 269 -13.80 19.20 2.19
CA GLY A 269 -15.09 19.85 2.38
C GLY A 269 -15.04 21.38 2.47
N LEU A 270 -13.86 22.00 2.46
CA LEU A 270 -13.69 23.45 2.67
C LEU A 270 -14.06 24.27 1.42
N ARG A 271 -15.35 24.41 1.13
CA ARG A 271 -15.84 25.24 0.02
C ARG A 271 -15.94 26.72 0.42
N ALA A 272 -15.57 27.63 -0.47
CA ALA A 272 -15.91 29.05 -0.32
C ALA A 272 -17.42 29.21 -0.55
N GLU A 273 -18.18 29.64 0.45
CA GLU A 273 -19.61 29.93 0.33
C GLU A 273 -19.90 31.39 0.73
N PRO A 274 -20.80 32.11 0.02
CA PRO A 274 -21.10 33.52 0.26
C PRO A 274 -21.76 33.76 1.63
N ALA A 275 -21.57 34.97 2.17
CA ALA A 275 -21.87 35.37 3.55
C ALA A 275 -23.34 35.25 4.01
N GLU A 276 -24.29 34.85 3.17
CA GLU A 276 -25.74 34.90 3.46
C GLU A 276 -26.39 33.53 3.69
N ALA A 277 -25.74 32.42 3.33
CA ALA A 277 -26.35 31.08 3.41
C ALA A 277 -26.22 30.36 4.77
N ARG A 278 -25.48 30.93 5.74
CA ARG A 278 -25.08 30.22 6.98
C ARG A 278 -26.19 30.07 8.03
N SER A 279 -27.39 30.62 7.82
CA SER A 279 -28.47 30.54 8.83
C SER A 279 -29.54 29.47 8.56
N SER A 280 -29.70 28.94 7.34
CA SER A 280 -30.85 28.06 7.01
C SER A 280 -30.49 26.58 6.88
N ALA A 281 -29.29 26.24 6.41
CA ALA A 281 -28.86 24.85 6.20
C ALA A 281 -28.62 24.08 7.51
N TYR A 282 -28.22 24.76 8.60
CA TYR A 282 -27.91 24.12 9.88
C TYR A 282 -29.16 23.67 10.67
N LYS A 283 -30.33 24.25 10.40
CA LYS A 283 -31.61 23.86 11.04
C LYS A 283 -32.38 22.79 10.26
N ALA A 284 -32.04 22.54 9.00
CA ALA A 284 -32.66 21.48 8.20
C ALA A 284 -31.99 20.11 8.42
N ALA A 285 -30.71 20.08 8.80
CA ALA A 285 -29.95 18.85 9.04
C ALA A 285 -30.12 18.25 10.46
N LEU A 286 -30.92 18.87 11.34
CA LEU A 286 -31.14 18.43 12.73
C LEU A 286 -32.53 17.83 12.99
N LYS A 287 -33.31 17.49 11.96
CA LYS A 287 -34.51 16.66 12.15
C LYS A 287 -34.14 15.18 12.04
N PRO A 288 -34.33 14.38 13.10
CA PRO A 288 -34.05 12.95 13.04
C PRO A 288 -35.04 12.26 12.09
N PRO A 289 -34.61 11.30 11.27
CA PRO A 289 -35.56 10.40 10.60
C PRO A 289 -36.28 9.59 11.69
N ALA A 290 -37.60 9.47 11.55
CA ALA A 290 -38.40 8.63 12.43
C ALA A 290 -37.91 7.18 12.33
N SER A 291 -37.47 6.64 13.46
CA SER A 291 -37.04 5.25 13.59
C SER A 291 -38.23 4.32 13.34
N PRO A 292 -38.15 3.32 12.43
CA PRO A 292 -38.96 2.12 12.59
C PRO A 292 -38.45 1.38 13.82
N ALA A 293 -39.38 0.84 14.62
CA ALA A 293 -39.05 0.03 15.79
C ALA A 293 -38.25 -1.23 15.36
N PRO A 294 -37.24 -1.65 16.14
CA PRO A 294 -36.55 -2.90 15.87
C PRO A 294 -37.51 -4.08 16.05
N PRO A 295 -37.49 -5.11 15.18
CA PRO A 295 -38.23 -6.32 15.44
C PRO A 295 -37.67 -6.99 16.70
N ALA A 296 -38.57 -7.50 17.53
CA ALA A 296 -38.25 -8.21 18.77
C ALA A 296 -37.26 -9.36 18.51
N PRO A 297 -36.33 -9.64 19.44
CA PRO A 297 -35.36 -10.71 19.28
C PRO A 297 -36.08 -12.06 19.26
N GLN A 298 -36.15 -12.68 18.09
CA GLN A 298 -36.47 -14.10 18.00
C GLN A 298 -35.23 -14.87 18.44
N THR A 299 -35.27 -15.39 19.65
CA THR A 299 -34.32 -16.39 20.14
C THR A 299 -34.50 -17.67 19.33
N GLN A 300 -33.69 -17.84 18.29
CA GLN A 300 -33.43 -19.19 17.77
C GLN A 300 -32.44 -19.89 18.71
N PRO A 301 -32.64 -21.18 19.05
CA PRO A 301 -31.69 -21.90 19.86
C PRO A 301 -30.38 -22.04 19.11
N LEU A 302 -29.26 -21.75 19.78
CA LEU A 302 -27.92 -22.06 19.31
C LEU A 302 -27.86 -23.51 18.81
N PRO A 303 -27.40 -23.77 17.57
CA PRO A 303 -27.02 -25.12 17.20
C PRO A 303 -25.89 -25.57 18.13
N LYS A 304 -26.14 -26.69 18.81
CA LYS A 304 -25.15 -27.39 19.63
C LYS A 304 -24.06 -27.90 18.72
N ASN A 305 -22.97 -27.13 18.58
CA ASN A 305 -21.58 -27.58 18.43
C ASN A 305 -20.67 -26.34 18.41
N ALA A 306 -20.51 -25.72 19.58
CA ALA A 306 -19.46 -24.74 19.82
C ALA A 306 -18.16 -25.50 20.10
N GLY A 307 -17.15 -25.32 19.25
CA GLY A 307 -15.83 -25.93 19.44
C GLY A 307 -14.76 -25.27 18.57
N SER A 308 -14.06 -24.30 19.15
CA SER A 308 -12.88 -23.55 18.64
C SER A 308 -13.13 -22.30 17.75
N PRO A 309 -12.27 -21.26 17.85
CA PRO A 309 -12.25 -20.10 16.94
C PRO A 309 -12.14 -20.49 15.46
N ALA A 310 -11.56 -21.67 15.16
CA ALA A 310 -11.47 -22.21 13.81
C ALA A 310 -12.84 -22.54 13.21
N GLY A 311 -13.91 -22.67 14.00
CA GLY A 311 -15.27 -22.88 13.49
C GLY A 311 -15.95 -21.60 12.98
N GLU A 312 -15.52 -20.43 13.44
CA GLU A 312 -16.16 -19.16 13.03
C GLU A 312 -15.83 -18.76 11.59
N ILE A 313 -14.64 -19.14 11.08
CA ILE A 313 -14.22 -18.84 9.70
C ILE A 313 -15.04 -19.58 8.64
N TYR A 314 -15.61 -20.74 9.00
CA TYR A 314 -16.48 -21.55 8.14
C TYR A 314 -17.96 -21.22 8.34
N ARG A 315 -18.30 -20.30 9.26
CA ARG A 315 -19.69 -19.96 9.51
C ARG A 315 -20.26 -19.21 8.31
N ASP A 316 -21.44 -19.66 7.86
CA ASP A 316 -22.20 -19.03 6.78
C ASP A 316 -21.43 -18.96 5.44
N ILE A 317 -20.52 -19.90 5.18
CA ILE A 317 -19.88 -20.03 3.85
C ILE A 317 -20.88 -20.60 2.83
N GLU A 318 -20.77 -20.15 1.58
CA GLU A 318 -21.79 -20.36 0.54
C GLU A 318 -21.72 -21.71 -0.15
N PHE A 319 -20.74 -22.55 0.21
CA PHE A 319 -20.50 -23.86 -0.36
C PHE A 319 -19.95 -24.83 0.68
N ASP A 320 -20.17 -26.12 0.46
CA ASP A 320 -19.59 -27.17 1.29
C ASP A 320 -18.09 -27.32 0.99
N MET A 321 -17.27 -27.31 2.04
CA MET A 321 -15.86 -27.65 1.96
C MET A 321 -15.40 -28.41 3.21
N PRO A 322 -14.39 -29.28 3.10
CA PRO A 322 -13.77 -29.86 4.27
C PRO A 322 -13.06 -28.78 5.08
N GLN A 323 -12.95 -29.00 6.39
CA GLN A 323 -12.08 -28.17 7.22
C GLN A 323 -10.63 -28.37 6.80
N VAL A 324 -9.96 -27.26 6.50
CA VAL A 324 -8.54 -27.20 6.17
C VAL A 324 -7.71 -27.76 7.33
N VAL A 325 -6.78 -28.65 7.00
CA VAL A 325 -5.92 -29.31 7.99
C VAL A 325 -4.60 -28.55 8.15
N GLU A 326 -4.36 -28.02 9.35
CA GLU A 326 -3.10 -27.37 9.69
C GLU A 326 -1.95 -28.39 9.91
N PRO A 327 -0.69 -28.00 9.59
CA PRO A 327 0.49 -28.85 9.76
C PRO A 327 0.72 -29.26 11.21
N GLN A 328 0.99 -30.55 11.41
CA GLN A 328 1.45 -31.06 12.71
C GLN A 328 2.98 -31.16 12.72
N ILE A 329 3.62 -30.30 13.49
CA ILE A 329 5.09 -30.22 13.55
C ILE A 329 5.61 -30.92 14.80
N PRO A 330 6.58 -31.85 14.69
CA PRO A 330 7.20 -32.49 15.85
C PRO A 330 7.80 -31.47 16.83
N ASN A 331 7.69 -31.75 18.12
CA ASN A 331 8.23 -30.88 19.19
C ASN A 331 9.75 -31.04 19.37
N ASN A 332 10.49 -30.73 18.31
CA ASN A 332 11.95 -30.65 18.28
C ASN A 332 12.30 -29.27 17.73
N ALA A 333 13.33 -28.61 18.26
CA ALA A 333 13.72 -27.28 17.83
C ALA A 333 15.23 -27.10 17.88
N VAL A 334 15.78 -26.37 16.93
CA VAL A 334 17.17 -25.92 16.89
C VAL A 334 17.23 -24.48 16.41
N SER A 335 18.24 -23.71 16.82
CA SER A 335 18.46 -22.38 16.27
C SER A 335 19.50 -22.40 15.16
N ILE A 336 19.37 -21.52 14.17
CA ILE A 336 20.39 -21.38 13.12
C ILE A 336 21.77 -20.98 13.70
N THR A 337 21.81 -20.34 14.87
CA THR A 337 23.07 -19.97 15.56
C THR A 337 23.84 -21.20 16.06
N ASP A 338 23.14 -22.30 16.36
CA ASP A 338 23.76 -23.58 16.75
C ASP A 338 24.60 -24.18 15.60
N PHE A 339 24.38 -23.70 14.38
CA PHE A 339 25.07 -24.14 13.16
C PHE A 339 26.02 -23.08 12.59
N GLY A 340 26.39 -22.09 13.41
CA GLY A 340 27.37 -21.06 13.06
C GLY A 340 26.80 -19.88 12.27
N ALA A 341 25.48 -19.66 12.29
CA ALA A 341 24.91 -18.45 11.70
C ALA A 341 25.37 -17.19 12.46
N VAL A 342 25.68 -16.12 11.73
CA VAL A 342 26.04 -14.80 12.27
C VAL A 342 25.05 -13.76 11.75
N GLY A 343 24.39 -13.07 12.68
CA GLY A 343 23.28 -12.13 12.41
C GLY A 343 23.73 -10.69 12.16
N ASP A 344 24.84 -10.49 11.44
CA ASP A 344 25.49 -9.20 11.18
C ASP A 344 25.03 -8.51 9.88
N GLY A 345 24.20 -9.18 9.07
CA GLY A 345 23.74 -8.71 7.77
C GLY A 345 24.77 -8.81 6.64
N VAL A 346 25.93 -9.40 6.89
CA VAL A 346 27.05 -9.50 5.94
C VAL A 346 27.47 -10.95 5.71
N THR A 347 27.47 -11.77 6.76
CA THR A 347 27.83 -13.19 6.69
C THR A 347 26.76 -13.97 5.93
N LEU A 348 27.16 -14.72 4.89
CA LEU A 348 26.24 -15.57 4.13
C LEU A 348 25.88 -16.84 4.92
N ASN A 349 24.66 -16.89 5.43
CA ASN A 349 24.18 -17.93 6.35
C ASN A 349 23.53 -19.15 5.67
N THR A 350 23.54 -19.24 4.33
CA THR A 350 22.88 -20.33 3.58
C THR A 350 23.25 -21.72 4.10
N GLY A 351 24.53 -21.93 4.43
CA GLY A 351 25.01 -23.19 5.00
C GLY A 351 24.47 -23.49 6.39
N ALA A 352 24.26 -22.47 7.24
CA ALA A 352 23.71 -22.63 8.58
C ALA A 352 22.21 -22.95 8.53
N PHE A 353 21.44 -22.28 7.66
CA PHE A 353 20.04 -22.62 7.39
C PHE A 353 19.88 -24.08 6.96
N ARG A 354 20.68 -24.51 5.97
CA ARG A 354 20.67 -25.90 5.48
C ARG A 354 20.95 -26.90 6.61
N LYS A 355 22.00 -26.69 7.40
CA LYS A 355 22.36 -27.59 8.52
C LYS A 355 21.28 -27.64 9.60
N ALA A 356 20.65 -26.52 9.92
CA ALA A 356 19.55 -26.47 10.90
C ALA A 356 18.33 -27.27 10.42
N ILE A 357 17.96 -27.13 9.14
CA ILE A 357 16.88 -27.91 8.51
C ILE A 357 17.23 -29.41 8.50
N GLU A 358 18.46 -29.77 8.10
CA GLU A 358 18.95 -31.15 8.14
C GLU A 358 18.88 -31.74 9.55
N ALA A 359 19.23 -30.98 10.58
CA ALA A 359 19.23 -31.44 11.96
C ALA A 359 17.83 -31.76 12.50
N VAL A 360 16.82 -30.95 12.16
CA VAL A 360 15.43 -31.25 12.58
C VAL A 360 14.80 -32.36 11.74
N THR A 361 15.07 -32.37 10.44
CA THR A 361 14.51 -33.39 9.53
C THR A 361 15.09 -34.78 9.78
N ALA A 362 16.37 -34.89 10.19
CA ALA A 362 16.97 -36.14 10.63
C ALA A 362 16.27 -36.76 11.87
N LYS A 363 15.51 -35.95 12.61
CA LYS A 363 14.69 -36.38 13.77
C LYS A 363 13.20 -36.52 13.42
N GLY A 364 12.87 -36.55 12.13
CA GLY A 364 11.49 -36.65 11.63
C GLY A 364 10.76 -35.31 11.47
N GLY A 365 11.41 -34.19 11.80
CA GLY A 365 10.85 -32.85 11.68
C GLY A 365 11.12 -31.97 12.90
N GLY A 366 10.69 -30.72 12.82
CA GLY A 366 10.80 -29.78 13.93
C GLY A 366 10.85 -28.33 13.49
N THR A 367 11.25 -27.47 14.42
CA THR A 367 11.31 -26.02 14.29
C THR A 367 12.75 -25.56 14.10
N VAL A 368 13.01 -24.83 13.02
CA VAL A 368 14.22 -24.02 12.85
C VAL A 368 13.91 -22.61 13.35
N VAL A 369 14.54 -22.22 14.45
CA VAL A 369 14.39 -20.91 15.07
C VAL A 369 15.41 -19.93 14.50
N ILE A 370 14.92 -18.81 14.00
CA ILE A 370 15.72 -17.70 13.49
C ILE A 370 15.57 -16.55 14.49
N PRO A 371 16.56 -16.34 15.38
CA PRO A 371 16.46 -15.35 16.44
C PRO A 371 16.61 -13.92 15.90
N ARG A 372 16.45 -12.92 16.76
CA ARG A 372 16.71 -11.51 16.44
C ARG A 372 18.11 -11.34 15.81
N GLY A 373 18.20 -10.62 14.70
CA GLY A 373 19.43 -10.41 13.95
C GLY A 373 19.16 -10.11 12.47
N ILE A 374 20.20 -9.74 11.72
CA ILE A 374 20.12 -9.56 10.26
C ILE A 374 20.82 -10.76 9.61
N TRP A 375 20.05 -11.61 8.94
CA TRP A 375 20.50 -12.90 8.42
C TRP A 375 20.57 -12.87 6.90
N LEU A 376 21.73 -12.52 6.34
CA LEU A 376 21.96 -12.63 4.90
C LEU A 376 22.00 -14.11 4.51
N THR A 377 21.22 -14.53 3.50
CA THR A 377 21.21 -15.92 3.00
C THR A 377 20.90 -15.98 1.50
N GLY A 378 21.39 -17.02 0.82
CA GLY A 378 20.88 -17.43 -0.48
C GLY A 378 19.56 -18.22 -0.33
N PRO A 379 19.16 -18.99 -1.36
CA PRO A 379 17.98 -19.84 -1.29
C PRO A 379 17.96 -20.78 -0.09
N VAL A 380 16.79 -20.91 0.53
CA VAL A 380 16.50 -21.86 1.59
C VAL A 380 15.55 -22.92 1.04
N ILE A 381 16.08 -24.15 0.93
CA ILE A 381 15.33 -25.30 0.41
C ILE A 381 14.62 -26.01 1.56
N LEU A 382 13.29 -26.02 1.49
CA LEU A 382 12.43 -26.57 2.53
C LEU A 382 12.38 -28.10 2.49
N LYS A 383 11.85 -28.68 3.56
CA LYS A 383 11.60 -30.12 3.73
C LYS A 383 10.26 -30.32 4.44
N SER A 384 9.72 -31.53 4.38
CA SER A 384 8.49 -31.89 5.11
C SER A 384 8.68 -31.83 6.64
N ASN A 385 7.58 -31.67 7.37
CA ASN A 385 7.53 -31.60 8.84
C ASN A 385 8.40 -30.48 9.42
N LEU A 386 8.43 -29.33 8.76
CA LEU A 386 9.33 -28.22 9.05
C LEU A 386 8.55 -26.97 9.45
N ARG A 387 8.93 -26.37 10.58
CA ARG A 387 8.55 -25.01 10.95
C ARG A 387 9.74 -24.07 10.82
N MET A 388 9.63 -23.05 9.99
CA MET A 388 10.53 -21.91 9.97
C MET A 388 9.94 -20.84 10.90
N HIS A 389 10.58 -20.62 12.06
CA HIS A 389 10.10 -19.66 13.06
C HIS A 389 11.03 -18.45 13.10
N ALA A 390 10.59 -17.32 12.52
CA ALA A 390 11.31 -16.06 12.54
C ALA A 390 10.86 -15.22 13.74
N SER A 391 11.72 -15.12 14.75
CA SER A 391 11.41 -14.38 15.98
C SER A 391 11.31 -12.87 15.73
N GLU A 392 10.70 -12.17 16.67
CA GLU A 392 10.61 -10.70 16.63
C GLU A 392 12.00 -10.06 16.47
N GLY A 393 12.12 -9.14 15.51
CA GLY A 393 13.38 -8.47 15.17
C GLY A 393 14.37 -9.34 14.39
N ALA A 394 13.98 -10.53 13.93
CA ALA A 394 14.71 -11.24 12.88
C ALA A 394 14.43 -10.58 11.52
N LEU A 395 15.48 -10.22 10.79
CA LEU A 395 15.42 -9.78 9.40
C LEU A 395 16.20 -10.81 8.56
N ILE A 396 15.49 -11.65 7.81
CA ILE A 396 16.08 -12.57 6.86
C ILE A 396 16.19 -11.85 5.53
N LEU A 397 17.41 -11.54 5.13
CA LEU A 397 17.71 -10.81 3.90
C LEU A 397 18.23 -11.78 2.85
N PHE A 398 17.47 -11.98 1.78
CA PHE A 398 17.92 -12.81 0.67
C PHE A 398 18.97 -12.07 -0.15
N SER A 399 20.03 -12.77 -0.55
CA SER A 399 21.16 -12.16 -1.25
C SER A 399 20.76 -11.64 -2.64
N PRO A 400 21.22 -10.43 -3.04
CA PRO A 400 21.06 -9.96 -4.41
C PRO A 400 21.99 -10.67 -5.41
N ASP A 401 22.92 -11.51 -4.95
CA ASP A 401 23.81 -12.29 -5.80
C ASP A 401 23.04 -13.40 -6.53
N LYS A 402 22.68 -13.11 -7.79
CA LYS A 402 21.91 -13.99 -8.67
C LYS A 402 22.60 -15.33 -8.94
N SER A 403 23.93 -15.42 -8.77
CA SER A 403 24.67 -16.67 -8.97
C SER A 403 24.34 -17.75 -7.93
N LEU A 404 23.79 -17.35 -6.77
CA LEU A 404 23.32 -18.26 -5.73
C LEU A 404 22.00 -18.96 -6.07
N TYR A 405 21.32 -18.52 -7.14
CA TYR A 405 19.97 -18.95 -7.51
C TYR A 405 20.02 -19.77 -8.81
N PRO A 406 20.35 -21.07 -8.78
CA PRO A 406 20.40 -21.91 -9.98
C PRO A 406 19.07 -21.91 -10.76
N LEU A 407 19.16 -22.11 -12.07
CA LEU A 407 17.98 -22.20 -12.93
C LEU A 407 17.27 -23.55 -12.75
N ILE A 408 15.94 -23.54 -12.73
CA ILE A 408 15.06 -24.71 -12.62
C ILE A 408 13.90 -24.60 -13.61
N GLU A 409 13.36 -25.74 -14.03
CA GLU A 409 12.04 -25.79 -14.66
C GLU A 409 10.96 -25.58 -13.59
N THR A 410 10.00 -24.70 -13.88
CA THR A 410 8.89 -24.35 -12.97
C THR A 410 7.71 -23.76 -13.76
N SER A 411 6.70 -23.24 -13.08
CA SER A 411 5.60 -22.47 -13.66
C SER A 411 5.71 -20.99 -13.28
N PHE A 412 5.52 -20.07 -14.23
CA PHE A 412 5.42 -18.63 -13.98
C PHE A 412 4.47 -17.97 -14.97
N GLU A 413 3.65 -17.02 -14.51
CA GLU A 413 2.51 -16.47 -15.27
C GLU A 413 1.62 -17.55 -15.91
N GLY A 414 1.50 -18.71 -15.24
CA GLY A 414 0.67 -19.83 -15.67
C GLY A 414 1.21 -20.71 -16.79
N TYR A 415 2.45 -20.47 -17.27
CA TYR A 415 3.15 -21.31 -18.26
C TYR A 415 4.28 -22.12 -17.63
N ASN A 416 4.54 -23.32 -18.16
CA ASN A 416 5.74 -24.06 -17.86
C ASN A 416 6.96 -23.38 -18.50
N THR A 417 7.98 -23.07 -17.71
CA THR A 417 9.13 -22.27 -18.14
C THR A 417 10.36 -22.54 -17.26
N VAL A 418 11.44 -21.82 -17.51
CA VAL A 418 12.69 -21.86 -16.72
C VAL A 418 12.81 -20.57 -15.90
N ARG A 419 13.11 -20.68 -14.60
CA ARG A 419 13.37 -19.53 -13.72
C ARG A 419 14.57 -19.77 -12.81
N CYS A 420 15.11 -18.72 -12.21
CA CYS A 420 15.93 -18.88 -11.01
C CYS A 420 15.09 -19.54 -9.90
N ILE A 421 15.71 -20.42 -9.12
CA ILE A 421 15.06 -21.01 -7.94
C ILE A 421 14.61 -19.94 -6.96
N SER A 422 13.49 -20.17 -6.28
CA SER A 422 12.96 -19.23 -5.30
C SER A 422 13.83 -19.10 -4.04
N PRO A 423 13.93 -17.89 -3.45
CA PRO A 423 14.50 -17.67 -2.12
C PRO A 423 13.97 -18.63 -1.06
N LEU A 424 12.67 -18.92 -1.06
CA LEU A 424 12.06 -20.02 -0.31
C LEU A 424 11.43 -20.99 -1.29
N TYR A 425 11.90 -22.23 -1.31
CA TYR A 425 11.47 -23.23 -2.29
C TYR A 425 11.10 -24.57 -1.65
N GLY A 426 9.95 -25.12 -2.06
CA GLY A 426 9.49 -26.45 -1.71
C GLY A 426 8.70 -27.09 -2.85
N ASN A 427 8.90 -28.39 -3.08
CA ASN A 427 8.17 -29.17 -4.08
C ASN A 427 7.82 -30.56 -3.52
N GLY A 428 6.54 -30.95 -3.55
CA GLY A 428 6.10 -32.27 -3.08
C GLY A 428 6.25 -32.47 -1.56
N LEU A 429 6.07 -31.40 -0.78
CA LEU A 429 6.32 -31.40 0.67
C LEU A 429 5.02 -31.43 1.49
N GLU A 430 5.06 -31.97 2.70
CA GLU A 430 3.92 -32.02 3.62
C GLU A 430 4.29 -31.44 5.00
N ASN A 431 3.34 -30.80 5.68
CA ASN A 431 3.50 -30.23 7.02
C ASN A 431 4.58 -29.14 7.09
N ILE A 432 4.33 -28.02 6.41
CA ILE A 432 5.25 -26.87 6.40
C ILE A 432 4.60 -25.70 7.11
N SER A 433 5.36 -24.99 7.95
CA SER A 433 4.87 -23.74 8.54
C SER A 433 5.90 -22.62 8.58
N PHE A 434 5.44 -21.40 8.34
CA PHE A 434 6.15 -20.15 8.58
C PHE A 434 5.45 -19.40 9.70
N THR A 435 6.17 -19.10 10.78
CA THR A 435 5.58 -18.52 11.99
C THR A 435 6.47 -17.44 12.61
N GLY A 436 5.91 -16.65 13.53
CA GLY A 436 6.59 -15.58 14.23
C GLY A 436 6.42 -14.23 13.52
N SER A 437 7.02 -13.17 14.07
CA SER A 437 6.85 -11.79 13.61
C SER A 437 8.08 -11.21 12.89
N GLY A 438 9.04 -12.06 12.53
CA GLY A 438 10.21 -11.66 11.76
C GLY A 438 9.88 -11.27 10.31
N VAL A 439 10.83 -10.59 9.68
CA VAL A 439 10.73 -10.07 8.31
C VAL A 439 11.57 -10.93 7.37
N TRP A 440 10.96 -11.34 6.26
CA TRP A 440 11.63 -11.98 5.13
C TRP A 440 11.69 -10.96 3.99
N ASP A 441 12.89 -10.60 3.54
CA ASP A 441 13.12 -9.60 2.49
C ASP A 441 13.77 -10.25 1.27
N GLY A 442 13.10 -10.19 0.12
CA GLY A 442 13.53 -10.82 -1.13
C GLY A 442 14.64 -10.10 -1.89
N SER A 443 15.10 -8.92 -1.44
CA SER A 443 16.05 -8.07 -2.17
C SER A 443 15.64 -7.79 -3.62
N GLY A 444 14.35 -7.68 -3.88
CA GLY A 444 13.75 -7.59 -5.22
C GLY A 444 14.22 -6.40 -6.05
N HIS A 445 14.74 -5.34 -5.44
CA HIS A 445 15.34 -4.20 -6.14
C HIS A 445 16.53 -4.60 -7.04
N ALA A 446 17.26 -5.68 -6.72
CA ALA A 446 18.35 -6.18 -7.56
C ALA A 446 17.87 -6.94 -8.82
N TRP A 447 16.59 -7.29 -8.86
CA TRP A 447 16.01 -8.19 -9.87
C TRP A 447 15.10 -7.47 -10.85
N ARG A 448 14.31 -6.51 -10.38
CA ARG A 448 13.22 -5.90 -11.15
C ARG A 448 13.74 -4.85 -12.12
N HIS A 449 13.18 -4.84 -13.33
CA HIS A 449 13.23 -3.67 -14.19
C HIS A 449 12.35 -2.55 -13.60
N VAL A 450 12.63 -1.31 -13.97
CA VAL A 450 11.91 -0.13 -13.46
C VAL A 450 11.48 0.75 -14.62
N LYS A 451 10.18 1.08 -14.67
CA LYS A 451 9.64 2.06 -15.63
C LYS A 451 9.88 3.48 -15.10
N ARG A 452 10.40 4.37 -15.96
CA ARG A 452 10.73 5.76 -15.62
C ARG A 452 9.57 6.54 -15.01
N GLU A 453 8.37 6.31 -15.51
CA GLU A 453 7.14 6.96 -15.03
C GLU A 453 6.70 6.48 -13.64
N LYS A 454 7.12 5.28 -13.24
CA LYS A 454 6.82 4.71 -11.91
C LYS A 454 7.81 5.12 -10.83
N VAL A 455 8.74 6.04 -11.10
CA VAL A 455 9.70 6.50 -10.08
C VAL A 455 9.97 8.00 -10.21
N PRO A 456 10.24 8.70 -9.09
CA PRO A 456 10.58 10.11 -9.15
C PRO A 456 11.97 10.33 -9.78
N PRO A 457 12.25 11.52 -10.36
CA PRO A 457 13.52 11.78 -11.04
C PRO A 457 14.80 11.47 -10.25
N PRO A 458 14.90 11.70 -8.92
CA PRO A 458 16.08 11.31 -8.15
C PRO A 458 16.32 9.80 -8.16
N MET A 459 15.27 8.99 -7.96
CA MET A 459 15.37 7.53 -7.98
C MET A 459 15.71 7.01 -9.38
N TRP A 460 15.13 7.61 -10.43
CA TRP A 460 15.52 7.28 -11.80
C TRP A 460 17.01 7.54 -12.06
N LYS A 461 17.54 8.66 -11.56
CA LYS A 461 18.97 8.98 -11.67
C LYS A 461 19.83 7.97 -10.90
N GLU A 462 19.45 7.60 -9.68
CA GLU A 462 20.16 6.58 -8.90
C GLU A 462 20.23 5.24 -9.64
N LEU A 463 19.16 4.83 -10.33
CA LEU A 463 19.17 3.62 -11.15
C LEU A 463 20.18 3.73 -12.31
N LEU A 464 20.18 4.85 -13.05
CA LEU A 464 21.15 5.09 -14.12
C LEU A 464 22.59 5.09 -13.60
N ASP A 465 22.83 5.71 -12.44
CA ASP A 465 24.15 5.79 -11.81
C ASP A 465 24.60 4.41 -11.24
N SER A 466 23.66 3.51 -10.93
CA SER A 466 23.95 2.15 -10.45
C SER A 466 24.43 1.19 -11.55
N GLY A 467 24.39 1.60 -12.82
CA GLY A 467 24.71 0.77 -13.97
C GLY A 467 23.46 0.16 -14.62
N GLY A 468 23.57 -1.05 -15.17
CA GLY A 468 22.49 -1.71 -15.90
C GLY A 468 22.37 -1.25 -17.36
N ALA A 469 21.17 -1.37 -17.93
CA ALA A 469 20.87 -0.98 -19.31
C ALA A 469 19.54 -0.20 -19.34
N VAL A 470 19.31 0.57 -20.42
CA VAL A 470 18.05 1.29 -20.63
C VAL A 470 17.47 0.85 -21.96
N SER A 471 16.14 0.71 -22.02
CA SER A 471 15.41 0.44 -23.26
C SER A 471 15.72 1.50 -24.32
N SER A 472 15.59 1.12 -25.60
CA SER A 472 15.88 2.00 -26.74
C SER A 472 15.04 3.29 -26.76
N ASP A 473 13.84 3.25 -26.18
CA ASP A 473 12.94 4.41 -26.02
C ASP A 473 13.23 5.26 -24.76
N GLY A 474 14.19 4.86 -23.94
CA GLY A 474 14.58 5.58 -22.72
C GLY A 474 13.59 5.49 -21.56
N LYS A 475 12.57 4.62 -21.65
CA LYS A 475 11.47 4.55 -20.67
C LYS A 475 11.65 3.49 -19.59
N THR A 476 12.49 2.48 -19.80
CA THR A 476 12.64 1.36 -18.87
C THR A 476 14.11 1.12 -18.57
N TRP A 477 14.44 1.05 -17.28
CA TRP A 477 15.75 0.64 -16.80
C TRP A 477 15.74 -0.86 -16.51
N TYR A 478 16.78 -1.55 -16.94
CA TYR A 478 17.01 -2.96 -16.74
C TYR A 478 18.25 -3.17 -15.86
N PRO A 479 18.24 -4.18 -14.97
CA PRO A 479 19.38 -4.45 -14.10
C PRO A 479 20.64 -4.90 -14.86
N SER A 480 20.52 -5.35 -16.12
CA SER A 480 21.65 -5.67 -16.99
C SER A 480 21.29 -5.62 -18.48
N GLU A 481 22.30 -5.57 -19.36
CA GLU A 481 22.09 -5.69 -20.81
C GLU A 481 21.46 -7.04 -21.20
N ALA A 482 21.84 -8.11 -20.50
CA ALA A 482 21.28 -9.44 -20.72
C ALA A 482 19.76 -9.45 -20.45
N TYR A 483 19.32 -8.75 -19.40
CA TYR A 483 17.90 -8.57 -19.12
C TYR A 483 17.19 -7.89 -20.30
N GLY A 484 17.72 -6.79 -20.81
CA GLY A 484 17.14 -6.07 -21.94
C GLY A 484 17.03 -6.93 -23.20
N LYS A 485 18.05 -7.71 -23.53
CA LYS A 485 18.04 -8.65 -24.67
C LYS A 485 17.04 -9.79 -24.47
N ALA A 486 16.88 -10.29 -23.24
CA ALA A 486 15.94 -11.36 -22.93
C ALA A 486 14.47 -10.92 -23.10
N ILE A 487 14.16 -9.64 -22.86
CA ILE A 487 12.82 -9.08 -23.11
C ILE A 487 12.39 -9.25 -24.57
N GLU A 488 13.32 -9.08 -25.52
CA GLU A 488 13.04 -9.25 -26.96
C GLU A 488 12.70 -10.70 -27.34
N LEU A 489 13.08 -11.66 -26.49
CA LEU A 489 12.83 -13.09 -26.64
C LEU A 489 11.79 -13.58 -25.62
N SER A 490 10.89 -12.70 -25.19
CA SER A 490 9.88 -13.02 -24.18
C SER A 490 8.51 -12.52 -24.58
N GLU A 491 7.47 -13.25 -24.15
CA GLU A 491 6.10 -12.77 -24.17
C GLU A 491 5.70 -12.39 -22.74
N MET A 492 5.36 -11.11 -22.53
CA MET A 492 5.20 -10.53 -21.20
C MET A 492 6.45 -10.73 -20.33
N ASN A 493 6.43 -11.66 -19.37
CA ASN A 493 7.55 -11.95 -18.48
C ASN A 493 8.04 -13.41 -18.57
N VAL A 494 7.62 -14.13 -19.61
CA VAL A 494 7.97 -15.53 -19.84
C VAL A 494 8.82 -15.64 -21.11
N PRO A 495 10.03 -16.21 -21.04
CA PRO A 495 10.87 -16.38 -22.23
C PRO A 495 10.21 -17.36 -23.21
N VAL A 496 10.43 -17.13 -24.50
CA VAL A 496 10.10 -18.14 -25.52
C VAL A 496 10.89 -19.42 -25.26
N ARG A 497 10.33 -20.56 -25.65
CA ARG A 497 10.99 -21.85 -25.45
C ARG A 497 12.24 -21.96 -26.32
N LEU A 498 13.40 -22.08 -25.68
CA LEU A 498 14.68 -22.30 -26.33
C LEU A 498 15.02 -23.78 -26.44
N GLU A 499 15.73 -24.14 -27.52
CA GLU A 499 16.37 -25.46 -27.67
C GLU A 499 17.64 -25.53 -26.81
N GLY A 500 18.00 -26.73 -26.32
CA GLY A 500 19.20 -26.94 -25.49
C GLY A 500 18.95 -27.02 -23.98
N GLY A 501 17.69 -27.05 -23.54
CA GLY A 501 17.32 -27.21 -22.12
C GLY A 501 17.70 -26.00 -21.26
N ILE A 502 17.78 -26.18 -19.94
CA ILE A 502 18.06 -25.11 -18.97
C ILE A 502 19.34 -24.31 -19.33
N ALA A 503 20.37 -24.97 -19.85
CA ALA A 503 21.64 -24.33 -20.20
C ALA A 503 21.48 -23.21 -21.26
N ALA A 504 20.49 -23.31 -22.14
CA ALA A 504 20.21 -22.29 -23.15
C ALA A 504 19.73 -20.96 -22.56
N TYR A 505 19.26 -20.97 -21.30
CA TYR A 505 18.72 -19.81 -20.60
C TYR A 505 19.74 -19.12 -19.68
N GLU A 506 20.92 -19.69 -19.50
CA GLU A 506 21.94 -19.19 -18.55
C GLU A 506 22.33 -17.74 -18.78
N TRP A 507 22.48 -17.34 -20.05
CA TRP A 507 22.84 -15.98 -20.42
C TRP A 507 21.78 -14.93 -20.02
N MET A 508 20.52 -15.33 -19.83
CA MET A 508 19.40 -14.45 -19.46
C MET A 508 18.97 -14.59 -17.99
N ARG A 509 19.80 -15.19 -17.12
CA ARG A 509 19.52 -15.39 -15.69
C ARG A 509 18.91 -14.17 -15.00
N ASP A 510 19.42 -12.98 -15.32
CA ASP A 510 18.97 -11.71 -14.75
C ASP A 510 17.50 -11.39 -15.03
N PHE A 511 16.98 -11.83 -16.17
CA PHE A 511 15.57 -11.69 -16.56
C PHE A 511 14.66 -12.72 -15.89
N LEU A 512 15.20 -13.89 -15.57
CA LEU A 512 14.49 -15.04 -15.02
C LEU A 512 14.25 -14.92 -13.51
N ARG A 513 13.64 -13.81 -13.11
CA ARG A 513 13.41 -13.42 -11.71
C ARG A 513 12.69 -14.54 -10.93
N PRO A 514 13.15 -14.90 -9.74
CA PRO A 514 12.44 -15.90 -8.94
C PRO A 514 11.15 -15.31 -8.33
N VAL A 515 10.15 -16.14 -8.11
CA VAL A 515 9.10 -15.87 -7.11
C VAL A 515 9.74 -15.93 -5.72
N MET A 516 9.33 -15.11 -4.76
CA MET A 516 9.99 -15.09 -3.44
C MET A 516 9.75 -16.39 -2.63
N VAL A 517 8.49 -16.81 -2.50
CA VAL A 517 8.09 -18.07 -1.86
C VAL A 517 7.37 -18.94 -2.87
N SER A 518 7.95 -20.08 -3.25
CA SER A 518 7.35 -21.04 -4.17
C SER A 518 7.16 -22.39 -3.47
N LEU A 519 5.90 -22.79 -3.32
CA LEU A 519 5.49 -24.09 -2.79
C LEU A 519 4.70 -24.80 -3.89
N VAL A 520 5.25 -25.89 -4.43
CA VAL A 520 4.65 -26.64 -5.54
C VAL A 520 4.21 -28.01 -5.05
N ASP A 521 2.97 -28.40 -5.34
CA ASP A 521 2.43 -29.72 -4.98
C ASP A 521 2.62 -30.06 -3.49
N CYS A 522 2.47 -29.04 -2.63
CA CYS A 522 2.63 -29.16 -1.18
C CYS A 522 1.29 -29.36 -0.46
N LYS A 523 1.32 -30.00 0.72
CA LYS A 523 0.13 -30.29 1.55
C LYS A 523 0.29 -29.81 2.99
N LYS A 524 -0.81 -29.36 3.62
CA LYS A 524 -0.85 -28.94 5.04
C LYS A 524 0.17 -27.85 5.31
N ILE A 525 -0.18 -26.63 4.91
CA ILE A 525 0.72 -25.49 4.90
C ILE A 525 0.15 -24.40 5.80
N LEU A 526 0.99 -23.79 6.64
CA LEU A 526 0.60 -22.67 7.49
C LEU A 526 1.54 -21.48 7.32
N PHE A 527 0.98 -20.31 7.09
CA PHE A 527 1.65 -19.03 7.30
C PHE A 527 0.93 -18.30 8.44
N ASP A 528 1.64 -17.92 9.50
CA ASP A 528 1.04 -17.29 10.68
C ASP A 528 1.94 -16.21 11.30
N GLY A 529 1.67 -14.95 10.95
CA GLY A 529 2.33 -13.78 11.54
C GLY A 529 3.46 -13.07 10.77
N PRO A 530 4.31 -13.73 9.96
CA PRO A 530 5.52 -13.07 9.46
C PRO A 530 5.24 -11.99 8.42
N VAL A 531 6.23 -11.11 8.22
CA VAL A 531 6.23 -10.14 7.13
C VAL A 531 7.01 -10.71 5.95
N PHE A 532 6.44 -10.69 4.75
CA PHE A 532 7.16 -10.94 3.51
C PHE A 532 7.24 -9.65 2.71
N GLN A 533 8.41 -9.28 2.22
CA GLN A 533 8.57 -8.01 1.52
C GLN A 533 9.62 -8.02 0.43
N ASN A 534 9.52 -7.00 -0.44
CA ASN A 534 10.51 -6.68 -1.45
C ASN A 534 10.84 -7.91 -2.33
N SER A 535 9.82 -8.58 -2.86
CA SER A 535 9.97 -9.78 -3.68
C SER A 535 10.59 -9.48 -5.06
N PRO A 536 11.35 -10.41 -5.66
CA PRO A 536 11.90 -10.23 -7.01
C PRO A 536 10.85 -10.22 -8.14
N ALA A 537 9.77 -10.97 -7.96
CA ALA A 537 8.56 -11.00 -8.77
C ALA A 537 7.36 -11.21 -7.83
N TRP A 538 6.50 -12.21 -8.08
CA TRP A 538 5.43 -12.60 -7.16
C TRP A 538 5.98 -12.90 -5.76
N CYS A 539 5.22 -12.56 -4.72
CA CYS A 539 5.70 -12.74 -3.35
C CYS A 539 5.45 -14.16 -2.81
N ILE A 540 4.19 -14.61 -2.74
CA ILE A 540 3.86 -15.95 -2.21
C ILE A 540 3.06 -16.73 -3.25
N HIS A 541 3.58 -17.87 -3.71
CA HIS A 541 2.98 -18.70 -4.76
C HIS A 541 2.85 -20.16 -4.32
N PRO A 542 1.75 -20.52 -3.65
CA PRO A 542 1.31 -21.90 -3.59
C PRO A 542 0.74 -22.32 -4.95
N LEU A 543 1.34 -23.35 -5.53
CA LEU A 543 0.95 -23.92 -6.82
C LEU A 543 0.57 -25.39 -6.62
N MET A 544 -0.66 -25.75 -6.98
CA MET A 544 -1.18 -27.12 -6.81
C MET A 544 -1.19 -27.61 -5.36
N CYS A 545 -1.24 -26.68 -4.39
CA CYS A 545 -1.25 -27.02 -2.97
C CYS A 545 -2.63 -27.45 -2.46
N GLU A 546 -2.62 -28.24 -1.39
CA GLU A 546 -3.81 -28.69 -0.67
C GLU A 546 -3.69 -28.38 0.83
N ASP A 547 -4.79 -28.00 1.46
CA ASP A 547 -4.87 -27.66 2.87
C ASP A 547 -3.90 -26.52 3.25
N LEU A 548 -4.22 -25.31 2.77
CA LEU A 548 -3.42 -24.12 2.98
C LEU A 548 -4.13 -23.16 3.95
N THR A 549 -3.46 -22.77 5.02
CA THR A 549 -3.90 -21.70 5.93
C THR A 549 -2.91 -20.55 5.89
N VAL A 550 -3.38 -19.35 5.60
CA VAL A 550 -2.59 -18.11 5.62
C VAL A 550 -3.31 -17.12 6.52
N ARG A 551 -2.68 -16.73 7.63
CA ARG A 551 -3.25 -15.77 8.57
C ARG A 551 -2.23 -14.83 9.18
N ASN A 552 -2.70 -13.67 9.62
CA ASN A 552 -1.92 -12.68 10.36
C ASN A 552 -0.64 -12.20 9.64
N ILE A 553 -0.46 -12.50 8.35
CA ILE A 553 0.74 -12.08 7.63
C ILE A 553 0.59 -10.65 7.13
N THR A 554 1.74 -10.04 6.85
CA THR A 554 1.81 -8.79 6.10
C THR A 554 2.68 -8.99 4.88
N VAL A 555 2.19 -8.61 3.70
CA VAL A 555 2.98 -8.61 2.46
C VAL A 555 3.21 -7.17 2.01
N ARG A 556 4.48 -6.79 1.80
CA ARG A 556 4.87 -5.43 1.39
C ARG A 556 5.80 -5.42 0.19
N ASN A 557 5.32 -4.96 -0.93
CA ASN A 557 6.15 -4.69 -2.10
C ASN A 557 6.08 -3.21 -2.46
N PRO A 558 7.21 -2.58 -2.86
CA PRO A 558 7.16 -1.22 -3.37
C PRO A 558 6.12 -1.10 -4.48
N TRP A 559 5.35 -0.02 -4.50
CA TRP A 559 4.28 0.23 -5.48
C TRP A 559 4.75 0.13 -6.94
N TYR A 560 6.04 0.39 -7.22
CA TYR A 560 6.64 0.28 -8.55
C TYR A 560 7.18 -1.12 -8.88
N SER A 561 7.01 -2.10 -7.99
CA SER A 561 7.46 -3.47 -8.16
C SER A 561 6.75 -4.14 -9.32
N GLN A 562 7.48 -4.39 -10.41
CA GLN A 562 6.95 -5.10 -11.58
C GLN A 562 6.64 -6.55 -11.23
N ASN A 563 5.39 -6.98 -11.44
CA ASN A 563 4.87 -8.28 -11.00
C ASN A 563 5.00 -8.47 -9.48
N GLY A 564 4.82 -7.40 -8.72
CA GLY A 564 4.97 -7.39 -7.27
C GLY A 564 3.77 -7.92 -6.50
N ASP A 565 3.09 -8.94 -7.01
CA ASP A 565 1.86 -9.52 -6.46
C ASP A 565 2.04 -9.95 -4.98
N GLY A 566 0.96 -9.91 -4.20
CA GLY A 566 0.98 -10.27 -2.79
C GLY A 566 0.97 -11.78 -2.55
N ILE A 567 -0.10 -12.45 -2.97
CA ILE A 567 -0.23 -13.90 -2.93
C ILE A 567 -0.96 -14.41 -4.17
N ASP A 568 -0.37 -15.42 -4.82
CA ASP A 568 -0.86 -16.07 -6.03
C ASP A 568 -1.31 -17.49 -5.70
N ILE A 569 -2.60 -17.67 -5.44
CA ILE A 569 -3.19 -18.98 -5.15
C ILE A 569 -3.51 -19.65 -6.48
N GLU A 570 -2.63 -20.53 -6.94
CA GLU A 570 -2.71 -21.15 -8.26
C GLU A 570 -2.99 -22.66 -8.20
N SER A 571 -4.11 -23.09 -8.78
CA SER A 571 -4.55 -24.50 -8.80
C SER A 571 -4.61 -25.14 -7.40
N CYS A 572 -4.91 -24.37 -6.36
CA CYS A 572 -4.97 -24.86 -4.97
C CYS A 572 -6.37 -25.34 -4.59
N ARG A 573 -6.44 -26.25 -3.62
CA ARG A 573 -7.72 -26.69 -3.04
C ARG A 573 -7.74 -26.62 -1.52
N ASN A 574 -8.90 -26.30 -0.96
CA ASN A 574 -9.16 -26.19 0.47
C ASN A 574 -8.20 -25.19 1.12
N THR A 575 -8.51 -23.91 0.97
CA THR A 575 -7.63 -22.83 1.41
C THR A 575 -8.37 -21.81 2.28
N LEU A 576 -7.74 -21.40 3.36
CA LEU A 576 -8.12 -20.27 4.21
C LEU A 576 -7.08 -19.15 4.08
N LEU A 577 -7.53 -17.94 3.77
CA LEU A 577 -6.73 -16.72 3.82
C LEU A 577 -7.47 -15.68 4.67
N HIS A 578 -6.96 -15.33 5.85
CA HIS A 578 -7.69 -14.40 6.71
C HIS A 578 -6.83 -13.52 7.61
N ASP A 579 -7.36 -12.38 8.02
CA ASP A 579 -6.68 -11.43 8.93
C ASP A 579 -5.29 -10.99 8.42
N CYS A 580 -5.13 -10.87 7.10
CA CYS A 580 -3.86 -10.51 6.44
C CYS A 580 -3.86 -9.07 5.93
N ASN A 581 -2.67 -8.48 5.79
CA ASN A 581 -2.47 -7.14 5.25
C ASN A 581 -1.61 -7.17 3.97
N PHE A 582 -2.00 -6.42 2.95
CA PHE A 582 -1.28 -6.35 1.67
C PHE A 582 -1.06 -4.91 1.23
N ASP A 583 0.17 -4.56 0.88
CA ASP A 583 0.56 -3.28 0.29
C ASP A 583 1.60 -3.55 -0.80
N VAL A 584 1.18 -3.60 -2.06
CA VAL A 584 1.93 -4.29 -3.11
C VAL A 584 1.99 -3.52 -4.43
N GLY A 585 2.93 -3.89 -5.31
CA GLY A 585 3.13 -3.21 -6.61
C GLY A 585 2.30 -3.74 -7.77
N ASP A 586 1.56 -4.82 -7.56
CA ASP A 586 0.63 -5.41 -8.54
C ASP A 586 -0.64 -5.91 -7.82
N ASP A 587 -1.30 -6.97 -8.29
CA ASP A 587 -2.48 -7.54 -7.62
C ASP A 587 -2.17 -8.07 -6.19
N ALA A 588 -3.03 -7.78 -5.22
CA ALA A 588 -2.79 -8.15 -3.82
C ALA A 588 -3.09 -9.62 -3.53
N ILE A 589 -4.32 -10.05 -3.83
CA ILE A 589 -4.76 -11.44 -3.66
C ILE A 589 -5.20 -11.98 -5.02
N CYS A 590 -4.36 -12.83 -5.61
CA CYS A 590 -4.52 -13.41 -6.93
C CYS A 590 -5.04 -14.85 -6.85
N ILE A 591 -6.11 -15.14 -7.59
CA ILE A 591 -6.65 -16.50 -7.76
C ILE A 591 -6.43 -16.92 -9.21
N LYS A 592 -5.64 -17.97 -9.41
CA LYS A 592 -5.15 -18.43 -10.71
C LYS A 592 -5.29 -19.96 -10.86
N SER A 593 -5.10 -20.49 -12.07
CA SER A 593 -5.10 -21.92 -12.38
C SER A 593 -4.44 -22.23 -13.73
N GLY A 594 -3.31 -21.58 -14.01
CA GLY A 594 -2.58 -21.75 -15.27
C GLY A 594 -3.13 -20.96 -16.45
N LYS A 595 -2.35 -20.91 -17.54
CA LYS A 595 -2.62 -20.05 -18.70
C LYS A 595 -2.67 -20.84 -20.01
N ASN A 596 -3.66 -20.51 -20.83
CA ASN A 596 -3.93 -21.07 -22.15
C ASN A 596 -3.82 -22.62 -22.16
N GLU A 597 -3.16 -23.17 -23.18
CA GLU A 597 -3.01 -24.61 -23.38
C GLU A 597 -2.36 -25.31 -22.18
N ASP A 598 -1.34 -24.71 -21.56
CA ASP A 598 -0.67 -25.30 -20.39
C ASP A 598 -1.63 -25.42 -19.19
N GLY A 599 -2.40 -24.38 -18.91
CA GLY A 599 -3.43 -24.42 -17.87
C GLY A 599 -4.57 -25.38 -18.18
N ARG A 600 -5.02 -25.44 -19.44
CA ARG A 600 -6.06 -26.41 -19.87
C ARG A 600 -5.58 -27.86 -19.77
N LYS A 601 -4.34 -28.13 -20.20
CA LYS A 601 -3.72 -29.46 -20.07
C LYS A 601 -3.52 -29.86 -18.61
N ARG A 602 -3.14 -28.91 -17.75
CA ARG A 602 -3.04 -29.15 -16.31
C ARG A 602 -4.42 -29.51 -15.74
N GLY A 603 -5.46 -28.75 -16.09
CA GLY A 603 -6.85 -29.08 -15.75
C GLY A 603 -7.14 -29.12 -14.25
N ILE A 604 -6.34 -28.43 -13.44
CA ILE A 604 -6.52 -28.34 -11.99
C ILE A 604 -7.04 -26.94 -11.65
N PRO A 605 -8.30 -26.81 -11.19
CA PRO A 605 -8.84 -25.52 -10.79
C PRO A 605 -8.26 -25.05 -9.46
N THR A 606 -8.38 -23.74 -9.19
CA THR A 606 -8.39 -23.29 -7.78
C THR A 606 -9.80 -23.44 -7.25
N GLU A 607 -9.98 -24.17 -6.14
CA GLU A 607 -11.30 -24.46 -5.59
C GLU A 607 -11.37 -24.52 -4.06
N ASN A 608 -12.55 -24.23 -3.52
CA ASN A 608 -12.84 -24.24 -2.08
C ASN A 608 -11.90 -23.30 -1.31
N LEU A 609 -12.01 -22.01 -1.61
CA LEU A 609 -11.19 -20.95 -1.04
C LEU A 609 -12.05 -19.97 -0.26
N VAL A 610 -11.68 -19.71 0.99
CA VAL A 610 -12.31 -18.71 1.85
C VAL A 610 -11.31 -17.61 2.16
N ILE A 611 -11.68 -16.38 1.84
CA ILE A 611 -10.91 -15.15 2.10
C ILE A 611 -11.72 -14.28 3.06
N ARG A 612 -11.19 -13.95 4.24
CA ARG A 612 -11.91 -13.16 5.25
C ARG A 612 -11.06 -12.07 5.89
N ASN A 613 -11.66 -10.94 6.24
CA ASN A 613 -11.06 -9.94 7.12
C ASN A 613 -9.68 -9.42 6.69
N CYS A 614 -9.40 -9.42 5.37
CA CYS A 614 -8.12 -8.92 4.86
C CYS A 614 -8.21 -7.42 4.55
N ILE A 615 -7.09 -6.74 4.73
CA ILE A 615 -6.94 -5.32 4.38
C ILE A 615 -5.92 -5.20 3.25
N VAL A 616 -6.34 -4.55 2.16
CA VAL A 616 -5.46 -4.23 1.04
C VAL A 616 -5.31 -2.71 0.97
N TYR A 617 -4.06 -2.24 0.95
CA TYR A 617 -3.69 -0.86 0.71
C TYR A 617 -3.47 -0.64 -0.79
N HIS A 618 -2.26 -0.29 -1.24
CA HIS A 618 -1.95 -0.18 -2.66
C HIS A 618 -1.90 -1.57 -3.32
N GLY A 619 -2.36 -1.64 -4.57
CA GLY A 619 -2.29 -2.81 -5.44
C GLY A 619 -3.13 -2.62 -6.70
N HIS A 620 -2.85 -3.38 -7.78
CA HIS A 620 -3.65 -3.32 -9.01
C HIS A 620 -5.06 -3.91 -8.85
N GLY A 621 -5.27 -4.72 -7.82
CA GLY A 621 -6.54 -5.37 -7.49
C GLY A 621 -6.58 -5.78 -6.02
N GLY A 622 -7.70 -5.54 -5.33
CA GLY A 622 -7.91 -6.01 -3.95
C GLY A 622 -7.99 -7.53 -3.90
N VAL A 623 -8.98 -8.09 -4.60
CA VAL A 623 -9.01 -9.51 -4.96
C VAL A 623 -9.18 -9.63 -6.47
N THR A 624 -8.26 -10.38 -7.08
CA THR A 624 -8.18 -10.57 -8.52
C THR A 624 -8.33 -12.04 -8.89
N ILE A 625 -9.29 -12.34 -9.76
CA ILE A 625 -9.43 -13.66 -10.40
C ILE A 625 -8.88 -13.55 -11.83
N GLY A 626 -7.82 -14.31 -12.11
CA GLY A 626 -7.13 -14.32 -13.40
C GLY A 626 -5.85 -13.47 -13.47
N SER A 627 -5.26 -13.25 -14.64
CA SER A 627 -5.79 -13.65 -15.96
C SER A 627 -5.60 -15.13 -16.29
N GLU A 628 -4.73 -15.79 -15.54
CA GLU A 628 -4.33 -17.19 -15.67
C GLU A 628 -5.40 -18.08 -15.01
N MET A 629 -6.53 -18.32 -15.66
CA MET A 629 -7.67 -19.07 -15.10
C MET A 629 -8.07 -20.29 -15.93
N SER A 630 -7.16 -20.79 -16.76
CA SER A 630 -7.44 -21.81 -17.78
C SER A 630 -7.80 -23.19 -17.22
N GLY A 631 -7.30 -23.54 -16.03
CA GLY A 631 -7.70 -24.75 -15.31
C GLY A 631 -9.06 -24.64 -14.59
N GLY A 632 -9.65 -23.44 -14.55
CA GLY A 632 -10.89 -23.12 -13.87
C GLY A 632 -10.70 -22.53 -12.47
N VAL A 633 -11.72 -21.86 -11.96
CA VAL A 633 -11.78 -21.30 -10.60
C VAL A 633 -13.20 -21.48 -10.09
N ARG A 634 -13.38 -22.08 -8.92
CA ARG A 634 -14.74 -22.28 -8.38
C ARG A 634 -14.84 -22.35 -6.88
N ASN A 635 -16.02 -22.08 -6.35
CA ASN A 635 -16.32 -22.16 -4.92
C ASN A 635 -15.38 -21.25 -4.11
N ILE A 636 -15.54 -19.95 -4.32
CA ILE A 636 -14.71 -18.91 -3.69
C ILE A 636 -15.61 -17.99 -2.86
N SER A 637 -15.33 -17.86 -1.57
CA SER A 637 -16.04 -16.95 -0.65
C SER A 637 -15.08 -15.86 -0.19
N VAL A 638 -15.42 -14.60 -0.46
CA VAL A 638 -14.64 -13.43 -0.03
C VAL A 638 -15.53 -12.56 0.84
N ALA A 639 -15.18 -12.34 2.11
CA ALA A 639 -15.98 -11.45 2.94
C ALA A 639 -15.25 -10.63 3.99
N GLY A 640 -15.85 -9.52 4.42
CA GLY A 640 -15.31 -8.67 5.47
C GLY A 640 -13.98 -8.01 5.12
N CYS A 641 -13.65 -7.90 3.83
CA CYS A 641 -12.39 -7.34 3.37
C CYS A 641 -12.51 -5.83 3.10
N THR A 642 -11.40 -5.12 3.29
CA THR A 642 -11.31 -3.68 3.05
C THR A 642 -10.23 -3.37 2.02
N PHE A 643 -10.55 -2.61 0.96
CA PHE A 643 -9.60 -2.20 -0.08
C PHE A 643 -9.45 -0.67 -0.11
N MET A 644 -8.23 -0.17 0.04
CA MET A 644 -7.94 1.26 0.23
C MET A 644 -6.81 1.70 -0.69
N GLY A 645 -7.16 2.35 -1.80
CA GLY A 645 -6.15 2.82 -2.77
C GLY A 645 -5.70 1.76 -3.79
N THR A 646 -6.43 0.66 -3.94
CA THR A 646 -6.18 -0.28 -5.05
C THR A 646 -6.69 0.29 -6.36
N ASP A 647 -6.01 0.03 -7.48
CA ASP A 647 -6.46 0.49 -8.81
C ASP A 647 -7.89 0.03 -9.10
N VAL A 648 -8.15 -1.25 -8.83
CA VAL A 648 -9.46 -1.90 -8.91
C VAL A 648 -9.76 -2.57 -7.58
N GLY A 649 -11.02 -2.55 -7.14
CA GLY A 649 -11.44 -3.27 -5.92
C GLY A 649 -11.55 -4.78 -6.17
N ILE A 650 -12.65 -5.18 -6.82
CA ILE A 650 -12.93 -6.57 -7.22
C ILE A 650 -12.65 -6.71 -8.71
N ARG A 651 -11.71 -7.59 -9.07
CA ARG A 651 -11.15 -7.64 -10.43
C ARG A 651 -11.25 -9.04 -11.04
N PHE A 652 -11.87 -9.14 -12.22
CA PHE A 652 -11.91 -10.33 -13.05
C PHE A 652 -11.23 -10.07 -14.39
N LYS A 653 -10.29 -10.94 -14.75
CA LYS A 653 -9.46 -10.78 -15.95
C LYS A 653 -9.45 -12.07 -16.75
N SER A 654 -9.68 -12.00 -18.06
CA SER A 654 -9.42 -13.12 -18.97
C SER A 654 -9.26 -12.61 -20.40
N ASN A 655 -8.93 -13.50 -21.32
CA ASN A 655 -9.00 -13.26 -22.75
C ASN A 655 -9.31 -14.54 -23.53
N ARG A 656 -9.73 -14.39 -24.79
CA ARG A 656 -9.78 -15.52 -25.74
C ARG A 656 -8.41 -16.21 -25.79
N GLY A 657 -8.43 -17.54 -25.83
CA GLY A 657 -7.21 -18.33 -25.69
C GLY A 657 -7.06 -18.92 -24.29
N ARG A 658 -7.69 -18.34 -23.25
CA ARG A 658 -7.64 -18.92 -21.88
C ARG A 658 -8.48 -20.19 -21.77
N GLY A 659 -9.73 -20.16 -22.22
CA GLY A 659 -10.70 -21.19 -21.88
C GLY A 659 -11.05 -21.18 -20.39
N GLY A 660 -11.41 -22.33 -19.84
CA GLY A 660 -11.71 -22.49 -18.41
C GLY A 660 -13.04 -21.86 -17.99
N VAL A 661 -13.44 -22.16 -16.76
CA VAL A 661 -14.70 -21.67 -16.17
C VAL A 661 -14.39 -21.03 -14.82
N VAL A 662 -14.86 -19.80 -14.64
CA VAL A 662 -14.96 -19.13 -13.32
C VAL A 662 -16.41 -19.21 -12.89
N GLU A 663 -16.70 -19.96 -11.83
CA GLU A 663 -18.07 -20.13 -11.35
C GLU A 663 -18.20 -20.22 -9.83
N ASN A 664 -19.37 -19.87 -9.30
CA ASN A 664 -19.66 -20.00 -7.87
C ASN A 664 -18.70 -19.15 -7.03
N ILE A 665 -18.80 -17.83 -7.23
CA ILE A 665 -17.95 -16.83 -6.59
C ILE A 665 -18.85 -15.89 -5.78
N TRP A 666 -18.52 -15.67 -4.51
CA TRP A 666 -19.26 -14.81 -3.61
C TRP A 666 -18.36 -13.74 -3.01
N PHE A 667 -18.79 -12.49 -3.13
CA PHE A 667 -18.24 -11.35 -2.41
C PHE A 667 -19.31 -10.81 -1.46
N ASN A 668 -19.01 -10.71 -0.17
CA ASN A 668 -19.94 -10.20 0.83
C ASN A 668 -19.27 -9.22 1.81
N ASP A 669 -19.95 -8.16 2.21
CA ASP A 669 -19.46 -7.21 3.23
C ASP A 669 -18.07 -6.64 2.87
N ILE A 670 -17.96 -6.04 1.68
CA ILE A 670 -16.71 -5.46 1.16
C ILE A 670 -16.75 -3.94 1.29
N LEU A 671 -15.69 -3.37 1.87
CA LEU A 671 -15.53 -1.93 2.02
C LEU A 671 -14.40 -1.43 1.12
N MET A 672 -14.66 -0.38 0.36
CA MET A 672 -13.70 0.20 -0.58
C MET A 672 -13.64 1.72 -0.44
N THR A 673 -12.43 2.29 -0.53
CA THR A 673 -12.22 3.73 -0.65
C THR A 673 -11.04 4.04 -1.55
N ASP A 674 -11.10 5.20 -2.21
CA ASP A 674 -10.01 5.76 -3.00
C ASP A 674 -9.55 4.84 -4.15
N ILE A 675 -10.52 4.22 -4.83
CA ILE A 675 -10.26 3.36 -6.00
C ILE A 675 -10.11 4.25 -7.24
N PRO A 676 -8.91 4.50 -7.79
CA PRO A 676 -8.73 5.51 -8.83
C PRO A 676 -9.35 5.11 -10.18
N SER A 677 -9.74 3.85 -10.37
CA SER A 677 -10.42 3.37 -11.58
C SER A 677 -11.77 2.69 -11.28
N GLN A 678 -11.84 1.37 -11.31
CA GLN A 678 -13.09 0.60 -11.29
C GLN A 678 -13.29 -0.09 -9.94
N ALA A 679 -14.43 0.12 -9.25
CA ALA A 679 -14.70 -0.61 -8.00
C ALA A 679 -14.89 -2.11 -8.25
N ILE A 680 -15.69 -2.44 -9.28
CA ILE A 680 -15.86 -3.81 -9.79
C ILE A 680 -15.55 -3.82 -11.29
N SER A 681 -14.64 -4.70 -11.71
CA SER A 681 -14.22 -4.83 -13.11
C SER A 681 -14.30 -6.27 -13.59
N PHE A 682 -14.95 -6.47 -14.74
CA PHE A 682 -14.79 -7.63 -15.60
C PHE A 682 -14.19 -7.18 -16.93
N ASN A 683 -12.98 -7.68 -17.23
CA ASN A 683 -12.32 -7.43 -18.51
C ASN A 683 -11.93 -8.77 -19.14
N LEU A 684 -12.76 -9.25 -20.09
CA LEU A 684 -12.49 -10.47 -20.85
C LEU A 684 -11.71 -10.22 -22.16
N TYR A 685 -11.13 -9.03 -22.32
CA TYR A 685 -10.21 -8.63 -23.40
C TYR A 685 -8.82 -8.28 -22.84
N TYR A 686 -8.43 -8.88 -21.72
CA TYR A 686 -7.22 -8.52 -21.01
C TYR A 686 -5.96 -8.70 -21.86
N GLY A 687 -5.17 -7.62 -21.97
CA GLY A 687 -3.96 -7.53 -22.79
C GLY A 687 -2.64 -7.43 -22.00
N GLY A 688 -2.65 -7.68 -20.69
CA GLY A 688 -1.42 -7.73 -19.88
C GLY A 688 -1.04 -6.45 -19.12
N LEU A 689 -1.81 -5.38 -19.23
CA LEU A 689 -1.61 -4.12 -18.50
C LEU A 689 -2.62 -3.95 -17.36
N SER A 690 -2.21 -3.30 -16.27
CA SER A 690 -3.15 -2.80 -15.25
C SER A 690 -4.07 -1.71 -15.80
N VAL A 691 -5.19 -1.43 -15.13
CA VAL A 691 -6.11 -0.36 -15.59
C VAL A 691 -5.42 1.00 -15.52
N SER A 692 -4.65 1.26 -14.46
CA SER A 692 -3.85 2.48 -14.31
C SER A 692 -2.82 2.62 -15.44
N GLU A 693 -2.11 1.55 -15.80
CA GLU A 693 -1.16 1.56 -16.93
C GLU A 693 -1.84 1.76 -18.27
N MET A 694 -3.00 1.14 -18.51
CA MET A 694 -3.77 1.34 -19.74
C MET A 694 -4.21 2.81 -19.89
N LEU A 695 -4.73 3.40 -18.81
CA LEU A 695 -5.13 4.81 -18.78
C LEU A 695 -3.92 5.74 -18.96
N ALA A 696 -2.78 5.43 -18.35
CA ALA A 696 -1.54 6.19 -18.50
C ALA A 696 -0.99 6.16 -19.95
N GLU A 697 -1.14 5.03 -20.64
CA GLU A 697 -0.74 4.88 -22.04
C GLU A 697 -1.79 5.42 -23.05
N GLY A 698 -2.93 5.94 -22.57
CA GLY A 698 -4.02 6.41 -23.42
C GLY A 698 -4.69 5.30 -24.23
N LYS A 699 -4.54 4.04 -23.80
CA LYS A 699 -5.12 2.88 -24.44
C LYS A 699 -6.54 2.66 -23.92
N ASN A 700 -7.53 2.97 -24.74
CA ASN A 700 -8.88 2.45 -24.57
C ASN A 700 -9.05 1.20 -25.43
N VAL A 701 -9.54 0.11 -24.85
CA VAL A 701 -9.92 -1.07 -25.64
C VAL A 701 -11.29 -0.77 -26.24
N GLU A 702 -11.32 0.02 -27.30
CA GLU A 702 -12.46 0.02 -28.20
C GLU A 702 -12.48 -1.34 -28.89
N THR A 703 -13.34 -2.24 -28.41
CA THR A 703 -13.67 -3.46 -29.13
C THR A 703 -14.52 -3.07 -30.33
N THR A 704 -13.92 -2.95 -31.51
CA THR A 704 -14.68 -2.91 -32.75
C THR A 704 -15.50 -4.19 -32.86
N LEU A 705 -16.79 -4.06 -33.18
CA LEU A 705 -17.70 -5.16 -33.51
C LEU A 705 -17.23 -5.84 -34.81
N GLY A 706 -16.17 -6.64 -34.71
CA GLY A 706 -15.74 -7.55 -35.76
C GLY A 706 -16.65 -8.77 -35.84
N GLU A 707 -16.24 -9.75 -36.65
CA GLU A 707 -16.91 -11.04 -36.74
C GLU A 707 -16.89 -11.75 -35.36
N ILE A 708 -18.07 -12.21 -34.90
CA ILE A 708 -18.21 -12.92 -33.62
C ILE A 708 -17.66 -14.34 -33.81
N PRO A 709 -16.58 -14.74 -33.13
CA PRO A 709 -16.01 -16.07 -33.29
C PRO A 709 -16.91 -17.14 -32.65
N PRO A 710 -16.80 -18.42 -33.05
CA PRO A 710 -17.51 -19.50 -32.38
C PRO A 710 -17.01 -19.71 -30.95
N VAL A 711 -17.89 -20.23 -30.07
CA VAL A 711 -17.48 -20.70 -28.74
C VAL A 711 -16.64 -21.96 -28.89
N THR A 712 -15.43 -21.96 -28.34
CA THR A 712 -14.51 -23.10 -28.31
C THR A 712 -14.06 -23.40 -26.88
N GLU A 713 -13.22 -24.42 -26.69
CA GLU A 713 -12.57 -24.68 -25.39
C GLU A 713 -11.64 -23.53 -24.93
N GLU A 714 -11.28 -22.61 -25.83
CA GLU A 714 -10.44 -21.45 -25.57
C GLU A 714 -11.24 -20.20 -25.19
N THR A 715 -12.58 -20.27 -25.28
CA THR A 715 -13.48 -19.21 -24.87
C THR A 715 -13.72 -19.30 -23.35
N PRO A 716 -13.28 -18.31 -22.56
CA PRO A 716 -13.49 -18.34 -21.11
C PRO A 716 -14.96 -18.11 -20.75
N ARG A 717 -15.45 -18.79 -19.71
CA ARG A 717 -16.81 -18.62 -19.19
C ARG A 717 -16.81 -18.09 -17.76
N PHE A 718 -17.63 -17.08 -17.50
CA PHE A 718 -17.83 -16.49 -16.17
C PHE A 718 -19.32 -16.57 -15.83
N LYS A 719 -19.67 -17.31 -14.78
CA LYS A 719 -21.07 -17.49 -14.38
C LYS A 719 -21.26 -17.64 -12.88
N ASN A 720 -22.49 -17.42 -12.37
CA ASN A 720 -22.83 -17.63 -10.96
C ASN A 720 -21.91 -16.84 -10.01
N ILE A 721 -21.93 -15.52 -10.15
CA ILE A 721 -21.09 -14.61 -9.35
C ILE A 721 -22.02 -13.69 -8.58
N SER A 722 -21.93 -13.72 -7.25
CA SER A 722 -22.76 -12.91 -6.36
C SER A 722 -21.92 -11.90 -5.60
N MET A 723 -22.42 -10.67 -5.53
CA MET A 723 -21.81 -9.57 -4.82
C MET A 723 -22.86 -8.91 -3.94
N LYS A 724 -22.62 -8.90 -2.63
CA LYS A 724 -23.60 -8.44 -1.63
C LYS A 724 -22.95 -7.51 -0.61
N ASN A 725 -23.72 -6.51 -0.15
CA ASN A 725 -23.31 -5.60 0.91
C ASN A 725 -21.95 -4.95 0.64
N ILE A 726 -21.83 -4.28 -0.51
CA ILE A 726 -20.57 -3.65 -0.91
C ILE A 726 -20.72 -2.14 -0.83
N THR A 727 -19.82 -1.50 -0.10
CA THR A 727 -19.72 -0.04 -0.05
C THR A 727 -18.43 0.42 -0.71
N CYS A 728 -18.51 1.31 -1.68
CA CYS A 728 -17.37 2.02 -2.25
C CYS A 728 -17.52 3.53 -2.07
N ARG A 729 -16.41 4.24 -1.86
CA ARG A 729 -16.38 5.71 -1.89
C ARG A 729 -15.20 6.18 -2.73
N GLY A 730 -15.49 6.90 -3.82
CA GLY A 730 -14.46 7.52 -4.65
C GLY A 730 -13.87 6.65 -5.75
N ALA A 731 -14.66 5.71 -6.30
CA ALA A 731 -14.35 5.05 -7.57
C ALA A 731 -14.66 5.96 -8.77
N ASP A 732 -13.79 5.97 -9.80
CA ASP A 732 -14.07 6.67 -11.07
C ASP A 732 -15.24 6.01 -11.82
N GLN A 733 -15.25 4.67 -11.84
CA GLN A 733 -16.35 3.88 -12.35
C GLN A 733 -16.79 2.83 -11.32
N ALA A 734 -18.07 2.84 -10.94
CA ALA A 734 -18.61 1.88 -9.98
C ALA A 734 -18.48 0.43 -10.49
N VAL A 735 -19.01 0.16 -11.68
CA VAL A 735 -19.03 -1.18 -12.28
C VAL A 735 -18.66 -1.10 -13.76
N TYR A 736 -17.72 -1.96 -14.17
CA TYR A 736 -17.35 -2.20 -15.56
C TYR A 736 -17.55 -3.69 -15.90
N LEU A 737 -18.47 -3.98 -16.83
CA LEU A 737 -18.78 -5.34 -17.27
C LEU A 737 -18.45 -5.52 -18.75
N GLN A 738 -17.31 -6.13 -19.07
CA GLN A 738 -16.93 -6.45 -20.44
C GLN A 738 -16.82 -7.97 -20.63
N GLY A 739 -17.94 -8.59 -21.03
CA GLY A 739 -18.01 -10.00 -21.44
C GLY A 739 -17.65 -10.21 -22.92
N LEU A 740 -17.76 -11.46 -23.39
CA LEU A 740 -17.55 -11.81 -24.80
C LEU A 740 -18.90 -11.94 -25.54
N PRO A 741 -19.06 -11.40 -26.76
CA PRO A 741 -20.33 -11.47 -27.50
C PRO A 741 -20.77 -12.90 -27.83
N GLU A 742 -19.84 -13.83 -28.02
CA GLU A 742 -20.13 -15.25 -28.25
C GLU A 742 -20.48 -16.03 -26.97
N LEU A 743 -20.07 -15.53 -25.80
CA LEU A 743 -20.32 -16.16 -24.50
C LEU A 743 -20.35 -15.11 -23.38
N ASN A 744 -21.52 -14.52 -23.20
CA ASN A 744 -21.73 -13.43 -22.24
C ASN A 744 -21.52 -13.88 -20.79
N LEU A 745 -21.27 -12.90 -19.91
CA LEU A 745 -21.36 -13.10 -18.47
C LEU A 745 -22.77 -13.61 -18.11
N GLU A 746 -22.86 -14.63 -17.26
CA GLU A 746 -24.12 -15.30 -16.93
C GLU A 746 -24.37 -15.28 -15.42
N ASN A 747 -25.58 -14.90 -14.99
CA ASN A 747 -25.95 -14.93 -13.57
C ASN A 747 -24.95 -14.18 -12.65
N VAL A 748 -24.69 -12.92 -12.98
CA VAL A 748 -23.95 -11.98 -12.12
C VAL A 748 -24.97 -11.16 -11.32
N THR A 749 -25.00 -11.34 -10.01
CA THR A 749 -25.97 -10.68 -9.12
C THR A 749 -25.30 -9.69 -8.20
N MET A 750 -25.90 -8.51 -8.06
CA MET A 750 -25.44 -7.43 -7.20
C MET A 750 -26.59 -7.00 -6.29
N GLU A 751 -26.43 -7.13 -4.97
CA GLU A 751 -27.45 -6.82 -3.96
C GLU A 751 -26.88 -5.89 -2.89
N ASN A 752 -27.61 -4.85 -2.51
CA ASN A 752 -27.19 -3.90 -1.49
C ASN A 752 -25.78 -3.31 -1.75
N ILE A 753 -25.65 -2.67 -2.91
CA ILE A 753 -24.43 -2.01 -3.36
C ILE A 753 -24.60 -0.49 -3.21
N ASP A 754 -23.65 0.14 -2.53
CA ASP A 754 -23.63 1.58 -2.27
C ASP A 754 -22.26 2.14 -2.73
N MET A 755 -22.21 2.84 -3.87
CA MET A 755 -20.95 3.26 -4.53
C MET A 755 -20.93 4.74 -4.90
#